data_AF-A0A2E8Y626-F1
#
_entry.id   AF-A0A2E8Y626-F1
#
_cell.length_a   1.000
_cell.length_b   1.000
_cell.length_c   1.000
_cell.angle_alpha   90.00
_cell.angle_beta   90.00
_cell.angle_gamma   90.00
#
_symmetry.space_group_name_H-M   'P 1'
#
loop_
_entity.id
_entity.type
_entity.pdbx_description
1 polymer ?
#
loop_
_entity_poly.entity_id
_entity_poly.type
_entity_poly.pdbx_seq_one_letter_code
_entity_poly.pdbx_strand_id
1 'polypeptide(L)'
;MKPLPFVAALLLVAFVPTETHAGWRIGAAAIDVTPGFPVRLSGFGFRRAESEGVTHKIWAKALAIDDGQNGPAVLITVDNLGVPWPMVQTAAGRLRAKTGLAPERFAVTATHTHTAPMLSGVAPTLFGQPIPAAHQQRIDRYTEQLTGWIEQAALEAMSDLQPGRLEWSPGSAGQVGFAKNRRAKGGPVDHDLPVLIARTANGGIRAIYTSYACHCVTLSHNKISGDWAGYAQEWLQKNHPGTVALVSIGCGADQNPDTGVTGDNTAAASAQGRQIADEVARRLKGALTPITGRLNTTLGQVALAFGTPPAKAEWEHLAKRTDAVGYHARVQLARLARNETLQTRLDYPIQSWRFGDELAILFLPGEVVVDYSLRLKREFDRDRLWINAYANDAPCYIPSERILREGGYEGAGAMVYYDRPTKLAAGLEDKIVGEIHRQLPATFRPEKGTEGTKPKTPEASLRSIRVSPGLRVELVASEPLVIDPVSVNFGPDGKTWVVEMHDYPLGMRGGYEPGGRIVFLDDTDRDGLPDKRTVFLDGLSFPSGVTAWRKGVLVCAAPDILYAEDTNGDGRADIRRTLFSGFATTNYQARVNSLAYGLDGWVHGANGLIGGRIASFAGGGPVDIRGRDFRLNPDTGAFETLAGLTQHGRVRDDWGNWFGCDNGTLLRHYPLTDYYLRRNPHVSPPSPGVGAAGYPDANRVFPVSQPLERFNDPDHINRVTSACGLGLYRDTLLGDEFYGDAFICEPVHNLVRRLKLQPRGVTFSAYRPEGKTGPEFLASTDNWFRPAEIRTGPDGGLWVVDMYRFLVEHPRWIQPGRLARIDARAGSDRGRIYRVIPSSKKTRPVPDLTRRTGAGLAKLLESPNGTLRELAHQQIVWAADKAAAPELRRLARSGSQPQTRVQALAALAELGRLAKGDVASALGDAHSAVRRHAIRLSEPLLTDDPNWIEHLAMRANDPDPFVRQQLAYSLGQATQPKAGKTLAKLLLRDAADPYLAAAILSSSLPHFTVIQNTALSSSSIPEAVAKQIQQIATRIGAKSKIITEAESKKPQPAVATNRSDVLKQFAQATALKGSAAAGRMIFQARCSACHKLGGIGNAVGPDLTALTDKSPQALLVGTIDPNRDVSEQYATFSVLLKNGGTLAGMITGESANGFTLRGVDGKPQTVLRADIASLNPTGRSLMPEGLEAGLSPVEMANLLAFISNPN
;
A
#
# COMPACT_ATOMS: atom_id res chain seq x y z
N MET A 1 -67.18 4.59 -32.67
CA MET A 1 -67.18 6.06 -32.81
C MET A 1 -66.23 6.65 -31.78
N LYS A 2 -65.18 7.34 -32.24
CA LYS A 2 -64.19 8.20 -31.55
C LYS A 2 -63.26 7.59 -30.46
N PRO A 3 -61.98 8.01 -30.42
CA PRO A 3 -60.99 7.56 -29.44
C PRO A 3 -61.11 8.32 -28.11
N LEU A 4 -60.78 7.68 -26.99
CA LEU A 4 -60.49 8.35 -25.71
C LEU A 4 -58.98 8.29 -25.44
N PRO A 5 -58.37 9.39 -24.96
CA PRO A 5 -56.91 9.52 -24.88
C PRO A 5 -56.33 8.93 -23.58
N PHE A 6 -55.12 8.39 -23.72
CA PHE A 6 -54.20 8.02 -22.64
C PHE A 6 -53.94 9.22 -21.72
N VAL A 7 -54.23 9.07 -20.42
CA VAL A 7 -53.72 9.97 -19.37
C VAL A 7 -52.33 9.49 -18.99
N ALA A 8 -51.31 10.21 -19.44
CA ALA A 8 -49.95 10.07 -18.95
C ALA A 8 -49.82 10.88 -17.65
N ALA A 9 -49.54 10.20 -16.53
CA ALA A 9 -49.12 10.84 -15.29
C ALA A 9 -47.66 11.32 -15.45
N LEU A 10 -47.48 12.64 -15.58
CA LEU A 10 -46.16 13.27 -15.51
C LEU A 10 -45.62 13.14 -14.07
N LEU A 11 -44.53 12.38 -13.92
CA LEU A 11 -43.59 12.51 -12.81
C LEU A 11 -42.96 13.91 -12.88
N LEU A 12 -43.41 14.80 -12.00
CA LEU A 12 -42.71 16.04 -11.66
C LEU A 12 -41.40 15.68 -10.97
N VAL A 13 -40.36 15.41 -11.77
CA VAL A 13 -38.98 15.60 -11.34
C VAL A 13 -38.85 17.09 -11.06
N ALA A 14 -38.68 17.47 -9.80
CA ALA A 14 -38.20 18.80 -9.45
C ALA A 14 -36.79 18.95 -10.02
N PHE A 15 -36.70 19.32 -11.30
CA PHE A 15 -35.50 19.94 -11.84
C PHE A 15 -35.34 21.23 -11.05
N VAL A 16 -34.44 21.21 -10.07
CA VAL A 16 -33.77 22.45 -9.67
C VAL A 16 -33.09 22.93 -10.95
N PRO A 17 -33.48 24.08 -11.52
CA PRO A 17 -32.78 24.60 -12.67
C PRO A 17 -31.36 24.88 -12.20
N THR A 18 -30.39 24.11 -12.68
CA THR A 18 -29.00 24.57 -12.71
C THR A 18 -29.00 25.78 -13.63
N GLU A 19 -29.04 26.98 -13.04
CA GLU A 19 -28.79 28.21 -13.76
C GLU A 19 -27.46 28.04 -14.50
N THR A 20 -27.52 27.86 -15.81
CA THR A 20 -26.35 27.89 -16.67
C THR A 20 -25.86 29.33 -16.69
N HIS A 21 -24.79 29.58 -15.93
CA HIS A 21 -24.22 30.91 -15.76
C HIS A 21 -23.71 31.48 -17.09
N ALA A 22 -23.79 32.81 -17.24
CA ALA A 22 -23.03 33.53 -18.25
C ALA A 22 -21.53 33.19 -18.07
N GLY A 23 -20.85 32.80 -19.16
CA GLY A 23 -19.47 32.30 -19.10
C GLY A 23 -18.47 33.33 -18.53
N TRP A 24 -17.41 32.83 -17.90
CA TRP A 24 -16.31 33.64 -17.38
C TRP A 24 -15.75 34.58 -18.45
N ARG A 25 -15.36 35.79 -18.05
CA ARG A 25 -14.47 36.64 -18.85
C ARG A 25 -13.12 36.72 -18.16
N ILE A 26 -12.07 36.56 -18.95
CA ILE A 26 -10.69 36.56 -18.48
C ILE A 26 -9.88 37.56 -19.30
N GLY A 27 -8.96 38.27 -18.66
CA GLY A 27 -8.02 39.14 -19.34
C GLY A 27 -6.69 39.13 -18.60
N ALA A 28 -5.60 39.34 -19.32
CA ALA A 28 -4.27 39.32 -18.73
C ALA A 28 -3.33 40.35 -19.35
N ALA A 29 -2.40 40.87 -18.56
CA ALA A 29 -1.41 41.83 -19.04
C ALA A 29 -0.07 41.65 -18.32
N ALA A 30 1.01 42.09 -18.96
CA ALA A 30 2.34 42.10 -18.38
C ALA A 30 3.04 43.40 -18.76
N ILE A 31 3.48 44.15 -17.76
CA ILE A 31 4.20 45.41 -17.90
C ILE A 31 5.64 45.20 -17.46
N ASP A 32 6.59 45.57 -18.32
CA ASP A 32 8.02 45.60 -17.97
C ASP A 32 8.25 46.73 -16.98
N VAL A 33 8.66 46.38 -15.76
CA VAL A 33 8.90 47.34 -14.67
C VAL A 33 10.38 47.53 -14.41
N THR A 34 11.24 47.13 -15.35
CA THR A 34 12.69 47.29 -15.24
C THR A 34 13.07 48.78 -15.39
N PRO A 35 13.73 49.41 -14.40
CA PRO A 35 14.08 50.82 -14.49
C PRO A 35 15.20 51.07 -15.51
N GLY A 36 15.10 52.17 -16.25
CA GLY A 36 16.15 52.66 -17.14
C GLY A 36 17.27 53.45 -16.45
N PHE A 37 17.37 53.38 -15.12
CA PHE A 37 18.36 54.12 -14.32
C PHE A 37 18.84 53.27 -13.14
N PRO A 38 20.06 53.50 -12.62
CA PRO A 38 20.55 52.77 -11.45
C PRO A 38 19.73 53.10 -10.21
N VAL A 39 19.38 52.09 -9.43
CA VAL A 39 18.61 52.22 -8.19
C VAL A 39 19.07 51.14 -7.22
N ARG A 40 19.01 51.41 -5.91
CA ARG A 40 19.39 50.40 -4.91
C ARG A 40 18.47 49.19 -4.98
N LEU A 41 19.04 48.01 -4.80
CA LEU A 41 18.29 46.75 -4.71
C LEU A 41 17.97 46.41 -3.26
N SER A 42 16.78 45.88 -2.99
CA SER A 42 16.34 45.44 -1.66
C SER A 42 16.53 43.94 -1.46
N GLY A 43 16.62 43.49 -0.20
CA GLY A 43 16.77 42.08 0.20
C GLY A 43 18.06 41.82 0.98
N PHE A 44 19.21 42.00 0.34
CA PHE A 44 20.51 41.78 0.99
C PHE A 44 21.09 43.05 1.63
N GLY A 45 21.15 43.04 2.96
CA GLY A 45 21.63 44.17 3.77
C GLY A 45 23.12 44.49 3.66
N PHE A 46 23.94 43.72 2.93
CA PHE A 46 25.35 44.02 2.70
C PHE A 46 25.59 44.98 1.51
N ARG A 47 24.59 45.20 0.64
CA ARG A 47 24.76 46.06 -0.55
C ARG A 47 24.88 47.53 -0.14
N ARG A 48 25.79 48.26 -0.80
CA ARG A 48 26.10 49.68 -0.48
C ARG A 48 26.00 50.61 -1.69
N ALA A 49 25.97 50.07 -2.91
CA ALA A 49 25.86 50.81 -4.16
C ALA A 49 24.46 50.64 -4.79
N GLU A 50 24.19 51.40 -5.84
CA GLU A 50 23.03 51.18 -6.72
C GLU A 50 23.30 50.00 -7.66
N SER A 51 22.25 49.51 -8.32
CA SER A 51 22.31 48.40 -9.27
C SER A 51 23.33 48.63 -10.38
N GLU A 52 24.10 47.59 -10.70
CA GLU A 52 25.16 47.58 -11.72
C GLU A 52 24.66 47.20 -13.13
N GLY A 53 23.37 46.86 -13.26
CA GLY A 53 22.76 46.49 -14.53
C GLY A 53 21.55 45.58 -14.35
N VAL A 54 21.15 44.92 -15.43
CA VAL A 54 20.01 44.00 -15.49
C VAL A 54 20.50 42.66 -16.04
N THR A 55 20.24 41.56 -15.33
CA THR A 55 20.51 40.19 -15.82
C THR A 55 19.26 39.49 -16.30
N HIS A 56 18.10 39.87 -15.76
CA HIS A 56 16.79 39.37 -16.17
C HIS A 56 15.75 40.48 -15.94
N LYS A 57 14.85 40.70 -16.90
CA LYS A 57 13.79 41.72 -16.77
C LYS A 57 12.85 41.39 -15.61
N ILE A 58 12.25 42.42 -15.03
CA ILE A 58 11.26 42.30 -13.96
C ILE A 58 9.91 42.82 -14.42
N TRP A 59 8.83 42.20 -13.94
CA TRP A 59 7.48 42.40 -14.47
C TRP A 59 6.44 42.67 -13.39
N ALA A 60 5.45 43.51 -13.73
CA ALA A 60 4.14 43.52 -13.08
C ALA A 60 3.14 42.82 -14.01
N LYS A 61 2.54 41.72 -13.52
CA LYS A 61 1.65 40.86 -14.31
C LYS A 61 0.27 40.82 -13.69
N ALA A 62 -0.76 40.93 -14.51
CA ALA A 62 -2.13 41.05 -14.08
C ALA A 62 -3.00 39.94 -14.67
N LEU A 63 -3.93 39.43 -13.86
CA LEU A 63 -5.02 38.55 -14.27
C LEU A 63 -6.34 39.16 -13.78
N ALA A 64 -7.20 39.54 -14.73
CA ALA A 64 -8.56 39.98 -14.48
C ALA A 64 -9.54 38.82 -14.69
N ILE A 65 -10.42 38.59 -13.72
CA ILE A 65 -11.43 37.53 -13.73
C ILE A 65 -12.80 38.15 -13.44
N ASP A 66 -13.77 37.92 -14.32
CA ASP A 66 -15.12 38.48 -14.21
C ASP A 66 -16.15 37.37 -14.41
N ASP A 67 -17.05 37.22 -13.44
CA ASP A 67 -18.13 36.22 -13.42
C ASP A 67 -19.51 36.80 -13.85
N GLY A 68 -19.53 38.04 -14.33
CA GLY A 68 -20.70 38.75 -14.81
C GLY A 68 -21.59 39.39 -13.75
N GLN A 69 -21.27 39.27 -12.44
CA GLN A 69 -22.10 39.86 -11.37
C GLN A 69 -21.49 41.12 -10.75
N ASN A 70 -20.29 41.00 -10.17
CA ASN A 70 -19.70 42.05 -9.35
C ASN A 70 -18.56 42.82 -10.06
N GLY A 71 -18.51 42.72 -11.40
CA GLY A 71 -17.44 43.24 -12.26
C GLY A 71 -16.21 42.31 -12.31
N PRO A 72 -15.02 42.82 -12.70
CA PRO A 72 -13.78 42.06 -12.66
C PRO A 72 -13.06 42.15 -11.30
N ALA A 73 -12.42 41.06 -10.88
CA ALA A 73 -11.40 41.05 -9.83
C ALA A 73 -10.01 40.94 -10.48
N VAL A 74 -9.02 41.67 -9.95
CA VAL A 74 -7.69 41.78 -10.56
C VAL A 74 -6.62 41.34 -9.56
N LEU A 75 -5.88 40.30 -9.94
CA LEU A 75 -4.70 39.80 -9.24
C LEU A 75 -3.44 40.31 -9.93
N ILE A 76 -2.53 40.89 -9.16
CA ILE A 76 -1.22 41.33 -9.62
C ILE A 76 -0.12 40.46 -8.99
N THR A 77 0.85 40.03 -9.80
CA THR A 77 2.14 39.50 -9.31
C THR A 77 3.25 40.44 -9.77
N VAL A 78 4.11 40.87 -8.85
CA VAL A 78 5.21 41.81 -9.13
C VAL A 78 6.54 41.19 -8.76
N ASP A 79 7.51 41.31 -9.66
CA ASP A 79 8.90 40.93 -9.38
C ASP A 79 9.58 42.00 -8.49
N ASN A 80 9.30 41.97 -7.19
CA ASN A 80 9.90 42.85 -6.19
C ASN A 80 10.10 42.12 -4.85
N LEU A 81 10.81 42.73 -3.90
CA LEU A 81 10.95 42.21 -2.53
C LEU A 81 9.58 42.19 -1.81
N GLY A 82 8.76 43.21 -2.02
CA GLY A 82 7.46 43.38 -1.37
C GLY A 82 6.80 44.66 -1.84
N VAL A 83 5.47 44.75 -1.76
CA VAL A 83 4.72 45.98 -2.09
C VAL A 83 4.07 46.47 -0.80
N PRO A 84 4.38 47.69 -0.30
CA PRO A 84 3.89 48.14 1.00
C PRO A 84 2.42 48.54 0.93
N TRP A 85 1.66 48.35 2.01
CA TRP A 85 0.21 48.58 2.05
C TRP A 85 -0.23 49.97 1.55
N PRO A 86 0.42 51.09 1.93
CA PRO A 86 0.04 52.41 1.43
C PRO A 86 0.13 52.53 -0.10
N MET A 87 1.07 51.82 -0.73
CA MET A 87 1.22 51.77 -2.18
C MET A 87 0.08 50.97 -2.82
N VAL A 88 -0.29 49.82 -2.24
CA VAL A 88 -1.44 49.02 -2.69
C VAL A 88 -2.74 49.80 -2.53
N GLN A 89 -2.94 50.51 -1.43
CA GLN A 89 -4.10 51.38 -1.21
C GLN A 89 -4.16 52.52 -2.22
N THR A 90 -3.01 53.12 -2.56
CA THR A 90 -2.94 54.17 -3.59
C THR A 90 -3.36 53.62 -4.95
N ALA A 91 -2.82 52.48 -5.37
CA ALA A 91 -3.20 51.83 -6.63
C ALA A 91 -4.69 51.42 -6.63
N ALA A 92 -5.19 50.82 -5.54
CA ALA A 92 -6.59 50.46 -5.39
C ALA A 92 -7.52 51.68 -5.44
N GLY A 93 -7.13 52.79 -4.81
CA GLY A 93 -7.87 54.06 -4.86
C GLY A 93 -7.93 54.66 -6.27
N ARG A 94 -6.81 54.66 -6.99
CA ARG A 94 -6.74 55.11 -8.40
C ARG A 94 -7.60 54.23 -9.30
N LEU A 95 -7.52 52.90 -9.15
CA LEU A 95 -8.34 51.94 -9.90
C LEU A 95 -9.82 52.11 -9.60
N ARG A 96 -10.20 52.22 -8.32
CA ARG A 96 -11.60 52.46 -7.92
C ARG A 96 -12.14 53.76 -8.53
N ALA A 97 -11.36 54.83 -8.53
CA ALA A 97 -11.76 56.10 -9.12
C ALA A 97 -11.96 56.00 -10.65
N LYS A 98 -11.17 55.16 -11.35
CA LYS A 98 -11.23 54.99 -12.81
C LYS A 98 -12.24 53.95 -13.29
N THR A 99 -12.45 52.87 -12.54
CA THR A 99 -13.21 51.69 -13.01
C THR A 99 -14.30 51.22 -12.05
N GLY A 100 -14.36 51.77 -10.84
CA GLY A 100 -15.25 51.28 -9.78
C GLY A 100 -14.78 49.99 -9.09
N LEU A 101 -13.56 49.50 -9.39
CA LEU A 101 -13.03 48.28 -8.78
C LEU A 101 -12.98 48.38 -7.24
N ALA A 102 -13.72 47.49 -6.57
CA ALA A 102 -13.74 47.46 -5.12
C ALA A 102 -12.40 46.95 -4.55
N PRO A 103 -11.89 47.50 -3.43
CA PRO A 103 -10.59 47.11 -2.86
C PRO A 103 -10.47 45.61 -2.56
N GLU A 104 -11.54 44.97 -2.10
CA GLU A 104 -11.59 43.53 -1.84
C GLU A 104 -11.49 42.68 -3.12
N ARG A 105 -11.59 43.28 -4.31
CA ARG A 105 -11.44 42.63 -5.62
C ARG A 105 -10.11 42.96 -6.29
N PHE A 106 -9.19 43.59 -5.56
CA PHE A 106 -7.83 43.88 -6.01
C PHE A 106 -6.84 43.22 -5.05
N ALA A 107 -5.94 42.39 -5.57
CA ALA A 107 -4.91 41.71 -4.77
C ALA A 107 -3.54 41.90 -5.44
N VAL A 108 -2.51 42.20 -4.66
CA VAL A 108 -1.14 42.36 -5.17
C VAL A 108 -0.23 41.41 -4.41
N THR A 109 0.58 40.63 -5.12
CA THR A 109 1.59 39.75 -4.52
C THR A 109 2.97 40.10 -5.06
N ALA A 110 4.01 39.90 -4.24
CA ALA A 110 5.40 40.04 -4.66
C ALA A 110 6.09 38.68 -4.76
N THR A 111 7.00 38.50 -5.72
CA THR A 111 7.84 37.29 -5.81
C THR A 111 8.90 37.21 -4.72
N HIS A 112 9.06 38.27 -3.94
CA HIS A 112 10.09 38.39 -2.92
C HIS A 112 11.51 38.19 -3.50
N THR A 113 11.77 38.67 -4.73
CA THR A 113 13.13 38.65 -5.28
C THR A 113 14.03 39.64 -4.53
N HIS A 114 15.19 39.15 -4.10
CA HIS A 114 16.23 39.95 -3.44
C HIS A 114 17.11 40.69 -4.44
N THR A 115 16.73 40.75 -5.72
CA THR A 115 17.48 41.43 -6.79
C THR A 115 16.62 42.43 -7.55
N ALA A 116 15.52 42.92 -6.96
CA ALA A 116 14.72 44.01 -7.53
C ALA A 116 15.01 45.37 -6.86
N PRO A 117 14.69 46.50 -7.55
CA PRO A 117 14.78 47.82 -6.96
C PRO A 117 14.02 47.95 -5.63
N MET A 118 14.63 48.64 -4.68
CA MET A 118 14.05 48.96 -3.40
C MET A 118 12.83 49.90 -3.57
N LEU A 119 11.80 49.67 -2.76
CA LEU A 119 10.63 50.52 -2.64
C LEU A 119 10.65 51.29 -1.32
N SER A 120 10.15 52.53 -1.34
CA SER A 120 9.92 53.29 -0.12
C SER A 120 8.86 52.62 0.73
N GLY A 121 9.17 52.41 2.03
CA GLY A 121 8.28 51.74 2.98
C GLY A 121 8.50 50.23 3.16
N VAL A 122 9.40 49.61 2.38
CA VAL A 122 9.78 48.19 2.55
C VAL A 122 11.23 48.10 3.03
N ALA A 123 11.42 47.49 4.19
CA ALA A 123 12.73 47.32 4.85
C ALA A 123 13.60 48.61 4.87
N PRO A 124 13.10 49.75 5.39
CA PRO A 124 13.75 51.06 5.23
C PRO A 124 15.11 51.18 5.95
N THR A 125 15.39 50.31 6.92
CA THR A 125 16.64 50.28 7.68
C THR A 125 17.59 49.14 7.25
N LEU A 126 17.28 48.45 6.14
CA LEU A 126 17.99 47.27 5.63
C LEU A 126 19.53 47.39 5.62
N PHE A 127 20.05 48.54 5.20
CA PHE A 127 21.49 48.71 4.98
C PHE A 127 22.28 49.04 6.25
N GLY A 128 21.63 49.22 7.40
CA GLY A 128 22.28 49.58 8.66
C GLY A 128 22.98 50.94 8.65
N GLN A 129 22.63 51.82 7.72
CA GLN A 129 23.17 53.17 7.60
C GLN A 129 22.19 54.05 6.77
N PRO A 130 22.30 55.39 6.83
CA PRO A 130 21.49 56.27 6.00
C PRO A 130 21.65 55.98 4.52
N ILE A 131 20.54 56.02 3.78
CA ILE A 131 20.55 55.99 2.31
C ILE A 131 20.96 57.40 1.83
N PRO A 132 21.96 57.54 0.94
CA PRO A 132 22.29 58.82 0.35
C PRO A 132 21.08 59.48 -0.30
N ALA A 133 20.90 60.80 -0.12
CA ALA A 133 19.70 61.51 -0.59
C ALA A 133 19.42 61.29 -2.09
N ALA A 134 20.46 61.27 -2.93
CA ALA A 134 20.33 60.99 -4.36
C ALA A 134 19.81 59.58 -4.66
N HIS A 135 20.19 58.58 -3.86
CA HIS A 135 19.68 57.22 -3.98
C HIS A 135 18.22 57.14 -3.51
N GLN A 136 17.88 57.86 -2.43
CA GLN A 136 16.50 57.91 -1.92
C GLN A 136 15.55 58.53 -2.95
N GLN A 137 15.93 59.64 -3.61
CA GLN A 137 15.14 60.24 -4.68
C GLN A 137 14.86 59.26 -5.84
N ARG A 138 15.82 58.39 -6.18
CA ARG A 138 15.64 57.37 -7.21
C ARG A 138 14.75 56.21 -6.75
N ILE A 139 14.82 55.83 -5.47
CA ILE A 139 13.89 54.89 -4.84
C ILE A 139 12.46 55.44 -4.85
N ASP A 140 12.27 56.70 -4.46
CA ASP A 140 10.95 57.36 -4.46
C ASP A 140 10.38 57.46 -5.87
N ARG A 141 11.21 57.86 -6.85
CA ARG A 141 10.84 57.85 -8.27
C ARG A 141 10.39 56.46 -8.73
N TYR A 142 11.16 55.42 -8.43
CA TYR A 142 10.81 54.07 -8.83
C TYR A 142 9.54 53.57 -8.14
N THR A 143 9.32 53.95 -6.88
CA THR A 143 8.09 53.62 -6.12
C THR A 143 6.85 54.21 -6.79
N GLU A 144 6.88 55.48 -7.20
CA GLU A 144 5.77 56.10 -7.92
C GLU A 144 5.57 55.46 -9.32
N GLN A 145 6.67 55.19 -10.05
CA GLN A 145 6.60 54.52 -11.35
C GLN A 145 5.98 53.13 -11.26
N LEU A 146 6.40 52.32 -10.29
CA LEU A 146 5.84 50.99 -10.08
C LEU A 146 4.37 51.05 -9.66
N THR A 147 3.97 52.07 -8.89
CA THR A 147 2.55 52.29 -8.55
C THR A 147 1.73 52.51 -9.82
N GLY A 148 2.23 53.36 -10.72
CA GLY A 148 1.62 53.58 -12.03
C GLY A 148 1.61 52.33 -12.92
N TRP A 149 2.67 51.53 -12.93
CA TRP A 149 2.72 50.28 -13.71
C TRP A 149 1.82 49.18 -13.16
N ILE A 150 1.64 49.08 -11.85
CA ILE A 150 0.66 48.17 -11.23
C ILE A 150 -0.76 48.56 -11.65
N GLU A 151 -1.07 49.86 -11.58
CA GLU A 151 -2.34 50.39 -12.06
C GLU A 151 -2.54 50.12 -13.56
N GLN A 152 -1.52 50.37 -14.38
CA GLN A 152 -1.54 50.11 -15.82
C GLN A 152 -1.78 48.62 -16.12
N ALA A 153 -1.06 47.71 -15.47
CA ALA A 153 -1.23 46.28 -15.65
C ALA A 153 -2.67 45.84 -15.35
N ALA A 154 -3.27 46.37 -14.28
CA ALA A 154 -4.65 46.11 -13.94
C ALA A 154 -5.63 46.62 -15.00
N LEU A 155 -5.45 47.87 -15.48
CA LEU A 155 -6.28 48.48 -16.51
C LEU A 155 -6.19 47.72 -17.85
N GLU A 156 -4.99 47.31 -18.26
CA GLU A 156 -4.77 46.54 -19.48
C GLU A 156 -5.38 45.13 -19.38
N ALA A 157 -5.23 44.45 -18.24
CA ALA A 157 -5.87 43.14 -18.05
C ALA A 157 -7.40 43.24 -18.04
N MET A 158 -7.98 44.30 -17.47
CA MET A 158 -9.43 44.54 -17.56
C MET A 158 -9.87 44.88 -19.00
N SER A 159 -9.05 45.59 -19.77
CA SER A 159 -9.34 45.91 -21.17
C SER A 159 -9.24 44.67 -22.08
N ASP A 160 -8.46 43.66 -21.67
CA ASP A 160 -8.29 42.36 -22.35
C ASP A 160 -9.37 41.32 -21.97
N LEU A 161 -10.40 41.70 -21.19
CA LEU A 161 -11.47 40.78 -20.77
C LEU A 161 -12.23 40.20 -21.98
N GLN A 162 -12.11 38.89 -22.16
CA GLN A 162 -12.77 38.13 -23.22
C GLN A 162 -13.40 36.84 -22.68
N PRO A 163 -14.44 36.28 -23.34
CA PRO A 163 -15.05 35.04 -22.92
C PRO A 163 -14.03 33.89 -22.81
N GLY A 164 -14.14 33.12 -21.73
CA GLY A 164 -13.20 32.06 -21.40
C GLY A 164 -13.72 31.13 -20.31
N ARG A 165 -12.81 30.34 -19.76
CA ARG A 165 -13.05 29.45 -18.62
C ARG A 165 -11.83 29.35 -17.72
N LEU A 166 -12.06 28.95 -16.48
CA LEU A 166 -11.03 28.70 -15.50
C LEU A 166 -10.96 27.21 -15.20
N GLU A 167 -9.75 26.69 -15.07
CA GLU A 167 -9.45 25.31 -14.70
C GLU A 167 -8.31 25.33 -13.68
N TRP A 168 -8.30 24.42 -12.71
CA TRP A 168 -7.26 24.42 -11.68
C TRP A 168 -6.82 23.02 -11.28
N SER A 169 -5.69 22.96 -10.57
CA SER A 169 -5.12 21.77 -9.99
C SER A 169 -4.71 22.03 -8.54
N PRO A 170 -5.02 21.12 -7.59
CA PRO A 170 -4.61 21.28 -6.20
C PRO A 170 -3.09 21.22 -6.06
N GLY A 171 -2.58 21.93 -5.07
CA GLY A 171 -1.14 22.03 -4.84
C GLY A 171 -0.50 20.73 -4.37
N SER A 172 -1.25 19.91 -3.62
CA SER A 172 -0.85 18.56 -3.17
C SER A 172 -0.48 17.60 -4.32
N ALA A 173 -0.90 17.91 -5.54
CA ALA A 173 -0.65 17.10 -6.72
C ALA A 173 0.63 17.52 -7.48
N GLY A 174 1.30 18.59 -7.01
CA GLY A 174 2.58 19.11 -7.51
C GLY A 174 3.78 18.25 -7.09
N GLN A 175 4.83 18.24 -7.90
CA GLN A 175 6.08 17.51 -7.63
C GLN A 175 7.32 18.41 -7.78
N VAL A 176 7.44 19.40 -6.90
CA VAL A 176 8.59 20.32 -6.82
C VAL A 176 9.30 20.14 -5.49
N GLY A 177 10.64 20.06 -5.51
CA GLY A 177 11.42 19.62 -4.34
C GLY A 177 12.56 20.54 -3.89
N PHE A 178 12.75 21.71 -4.50
CA PHE A 178 13.94 22.53 -4.23
C PHE A 178 13.84 23.42 -2.99
N ALA A 179 12.70 23.51 -2.31
CA ALA A 179 12.60 24.32 -1.09
C ALA A 179 13.15 23.55 0.12
N LYS A 180 13.89 24.22 1.01
CA LYS A 180 14.41 23.65 2.24
C LYS A 180 14.27 24.61 3.42
N ASN A 181 13.89 24.05 4.57
CA ASN A 181 13.83 24.80 5.81
C ASN A 181 15.24 25.24 6.21
N ARG A 182 15.44 26.56 6.39
CA ARG A 182 16.76 27.13 6.72
C ARG A 182 17.03 27.22 8.21
N ARG A 183 16.02 26.96 9.06
CA ARG A 183 16.14 26.99 10.53
C ARG A 183 16.60 25.66 11.11
N ALA A 184 16.15 24.54 10.54
CA ALA A 184 16.50 23.20 11.02
C ALA A 184 16.63 22.19 9.88
N LYS A 185 17.63 21.30 9.96
CA LYS A 185 17.80 20.19 9.01
C LYS A 185 16.60 19.25 9.11
N GLY A 186 15.88 19.07 8.00
CA GLY A 186 14.64 18.29 7.97
C GLY A 186 13.45 19.01 8.63
N GLY A 187 13.55 20.33 8.85
CA GLY A 187 12.45 21.15 9.35
C GLY A 187 11.26 21.19 8.39
N PRO A 188 10.11 21.75 8.81
CA PRO A 188 8.89 21.76 8.01
C PRO A 188 9.06 22.50 6.69
N VAL A 189 8.49 21.98 5.61
CA VAL A 189 8.49 22.57 4.26
C VAL A 189 7.11 22.40 3.64
N ASP A 190 6.68 23.36 2.83
CA ASP A 190 5.48 23.25 1.98
C ASP A 190 5.89 23.14 0.51
N HIS A 191 5.74 21.94 -0.06
CA HIS A 191 6.07 21.65 -1.46
C HIS A 191 4.88 21.75 -2.41
N ASP A 192 3.71 22.17 -1.92
CA ASP A 192 2.52 22.25 -2.75
C ASP A 192 2.70 23.29 -3.86
N LEU A 193 2.28 22.93 -5.08
CA LEU A 193 2.35 23.79 -6.28
C LEU A 193 0.95 23.92 -6.90
N PRO A 194 0.06 24.76 -6.35
CA PRO A 194 -1.26 24.98 -6.94
C PRO A 194 -1.13 25.68 -8.30
N VAL A 195 -2.01 25.32 -9.24
CA VAL A 195 -2.00 25.87 -10.61
C VAL A 195 -3.40 26.25 -11.02
N LEU A 196 -3.60 27.48 -11.48
CA LEU A 196 -4.82 27.98 -12.11
C LEU A 196 -4.53 28.32 -13.57
N ILE A 197 -5.34 27.81 -14.48
CA ILE A 197 -5.26 28.01 -15.92
C ILE A 197 -6.49 28.80 -16.36
N ALA A 198 -6.26 29.96 -16.97
CA ALA A 198 -7.30 30.74 -17.61
C ALA A 198 -7.25 30.53 -19.12
N ARG A 199 -8.32 29.98 -19.70
CA ARG A 199 -8.41 29.68 -21.13
C ARG A 199 -9.40 30.58 -21.83
N THR A 200 -9.04 31.03 -23.02
CA THR A 200 -9.95 31.72 -23.94
C THR A 200 -11.03 30.75 -24.46
N ALA A 201 -12.11 31.29 -25.03
CA ALA A 201 -13.19 30.51 -25.62
C ALA A 201 -12.72 29.51 -26.70
N ASN A 202 -11.65 29.82 -27.45
CA ASN A 202 -11.05 28.92 -28.45
C ASN A 202 -10.12 27.85 -27.86
N GLY A 203 -9.98 27.78 -26.53
CA GLY A 203 -9.19 26.77 -25.81
C GLY A 203 -7.72 27.12 -25.57
N GLY A 204 -7.23 28.24 -26.13
CA GLY A 204 -5.88 28.76 -25.86
C GLY A 204 -5.68 29.14 -24.39
N ILE A 205 -4.45 29.03 -23.88
CA ILE A 205 -4.12 29.45 -22.51
C ILE A 205 -3.80 30.94 -22.53
N ARG A 206 -4.59 31.76 -21.84
CA ARG A 206 -4.36 33.20 -21.73
C ARG A 206 -3.46 33.54 -20.55
N ALA A 207 -3.68 32.88 -19.42
CA ALA A 207 -2.88 33.05 -18.23
C ALA A 207 -2.65 31.72 -17.51
N ILE A 208 -1.47 31.61 -16.90
CA ILE A 208 -1.12 30.55 -15.96
C ILE A 208 -0.77 31.24 -14.65
N TYR A 209 -1.44 30.88 -13.56
CA TYR A 209 -1.09 31.35 -12.23
C TYR A 209 -0.60 30.17 -11.39
N THR A 210 0.51 30.35 -10.66
CA THR A 210 1.09 29.36 -9.75
C THR A 210 1.76 30.04 -8.54
N SER A 211 2.02 29.28 -7.48
CA SER A 211 2.68 29.75 -6.27
C SER A 211 3.55 28.66 -5.65
N TYR A 212 4.70 29.03 -5.10
CA TYR A 212 5.60 28.09 -4.43
C TYR A 212 6.24 28.72 -3.18
N ALA A 213 6.29 27.98 -2.07
CA ALA A 213 6.71 28.49 -0.76
C ALA A 213 8.25 28.47 -0.60
N CYS A 214 8.94 29.41 -1.25
CA CYS A 214 10.39 29.52 -1.20
C CYS A 214 10.85 30.97 -1.40
N HIS A 215 11.89 31.40 -0.69
CA HIS A 215 12.53 32.69 -0.96
C HIS A 215 13.14 32.75 -2.38
N CYS A 216 13.00 33.90 -3.05
CA CYS A 216 13.75 34.23 -4.28
C CYS A 216 15.12 34.84 -3.94
N VAL A 217 16.02 33.97 -3.46
CA VAL A 217 17.37 34.33 -2.98
C VAL A 217 18.49 33.55 -3.68
N THR A 218 18.21 32.85 -4.77
CA THR A 218 19.23 32.08 -5.49
C THR A 218 20.33 33.02 -5.98
N LEU A 219 19.98 34.26 -6.35
CA LEU A 219 20.89 35.29 -6.82
C LEU A 219 21.11 36.37 -5.74
N SER A 220 22.36 36.78 -5.53
CA SER A 220 22.74 37.84 -4.58
C SER A 220 23.62 38.95 -5.16
N HIS A 221 24.02 38.84 -6.42
CA HIS A 221 24.73 39.88 -7.15
C HIS A 221 23.94 41.20 -7.21
N ASN A 222 24.61 42.31 -7.52
CA ASN A 222 24.02 43.65 -7.49
C ASN A 222 23.45 44.07 -8.87
N LYS A 223 22.74 43.16 -9.57
CA LYS A 223 22.05 43.44 -10.84
C LYS A 223 20.58 43.02 -10.74
N ILE A 224 19.74 43.65 -11.55
CA ILE A 224 18.29 43.46 -11.53
C ILE A 224 17.90 42.10 -12.10
N SER A 225 17.11 41.33 -11.35
CA SER A 225 16.58 40.02 -11.76
C SER A 225 15.29 39.64 -11.04
N GLY A 226 14.47 38.81 -11.68
CA GLY A 226 13.30 38.18 -11.08
C GLY A 226 13.62 36.92 -10.26
N ASP A 227 14.90 36.53 -10.17
CA ASP A 227 15.36 35.28 -9.55
C ASP A 227 14.63 34.05 -10.13
N TRP A 228 14.55 32.93 -9.41
CA TRP A 228 13.93 31.71 -9.91
C TRP A 228 12.46 31.90 -10.32
N ALA A 229 11.72 32.82 -9.69
CA ALA A 229 10.32 33.11 -10.04
C ALA A 229 10.21 33.82 -11.39
N GLY A 230 11.13 34.76 -11.67
CA GLY A 230 11.24 35.39 -12.99
C GLY A 230 11.59 34.38 -14.08
N TYR A 231 12.54 33.49 -13.82
CA TYR A 231 12.85 32.41 -14.77
C TYR A 231 11.70 31.39 -14.91
N ALA A 232 10.93 31.12 -13.84
CA ALA A 232 9.74 30.28 -13.93
C ALA A 232 8.71 30.89 -14.90
N GLN A 233 8.46 32.20 -14.80
CA GLN A 233 7.66 32.94 -15.77
C GLN A 233 8.22 32.78 -17.19
N GLU A 234 9.51 33.02 -17.40
CA GLU A 234 10.13 32.90 -18.73
C GLU A 234 9.92 31.51 -19.32
N TRP A 235 10.18 30.45 -18.56
CA TRP A 235 9.99 29.07 -19.01
C TRP A 235 8.53 28.73 -19.28
N LEU A 236 7.59 29.18 -18.43
CA LEU A 236 6.16 28.97 -18.64
C LEU A 236 5.68 29.64 -19.93
N GLN A 237 6.09 30.87 -20.20
CA GLN A 237 5.71 31.60 -21.41
C GLN A 237 6.41 31.05 -22.66
N LYS A 238 7.65 30.55 -22.51
CA LYS A 238 8.36 29.83 -23.58
C LYS A 238 7.67 28.52 -23.94
N ASN A 239 7.20 27.78 -22.95
CA ASN A 239 6.46 26.52 -23.16
C ASN A 239 5.04 26.76 -23.67
N HIS A 240 4.46 27.93 -23.39
CA HIS A 240 3.10 28.32 -23.79
C HIS A 240 3.07 29.74 -24.40
N PRO A 241 3.47 29.89 -25.68
CA PRO A 241 3.49 31.20 -26.34
C PRO A 241 2.13 31.92 -26.31
N GLY A 242 2.13 33.23 -26.05
CA GLY A 242 0.92 34.06 -25.93
C GLY A 242 0.26 34.07 -24.54
N THR A 243 0.79 33.27 -23.61
CA THR A 243 0.33 33.23 -22.20
C THR A 243 1.01 34.31 -21.36
N VAL A 244 0.30 34.89 -20.41
CA VAL A 244 0.89 35.65 -19.28
C VAL A 244 1.06 34.71 -18.09
N ALA A 245 2.29 34.51 -17.62
CA ALA A 245 2.56 33.63 -16.48
C ALA A 245 2.73 34.43 -15.18
N LEU A 246 1.86 34.20 -14.21
CA LEU A 246 1.86 34.81 -12.88
C LEU A 246 2.46 33.85 -11.86
N VAL A 247 3.41 34.33 -11.07
CA VAL A 247 4.09 33.53 -10.03
C VAL A 247 4.04 34.29 -8.71
N SER A 248 3.45 33.68 -7.69
CA SER A 248 3.44 34.17 -6.31
C SER A 248 4.33 33.32 -5.41
N ILE A 249 4.53 33.77 -4.17
CA ILE A 249 5.23 33.01 -3.13
C ILE A 249 4.22 32.58 -2.06
N GLY A 250 4.30 31.31 -1.66
CA GLY A 250 3.53 30.76 -0.55
C GLY A 250 4.13 31.12 0.82
N CYS A 251 3.59 30.57 1.91
CA CYS A 251 4.19 30.74 3.24
C CYS A 251 5.53 29.98 3.33
N GLY A 252 6.61 30.66 3.00
CA GLY A 252 7.96 30.09 2.91
C GLY A 252 9.04 31.01 3.47
N ALA A 253 8.69 31.87 4.43
CA ALA A 253 9.62 32.85 4.96
C ALA A 253 10.85 32.23 5.67
N ASP A 254 10.73 30.99 6.14
CA ASP A 254 11.80 30.20 6.74
C ASP A 254 12.38 29.15 5.75
N GLN A 255 12.13 29.31 4.45
CA GLN A 255 12.53 28.39 3.38
C GLN A 255 13.47 29.08 2.39
N ASN A 256 14.60 28.44 2.09
CA ASN A 256 15.49 28.83 1.01
C ASN A 256 15.49 27.76 -0.09
N PRO A 257 15.95 28.09 -1.31
CA PRO A 257 16.30 27.09 -2.31
C PRO A 257 17.37 26.16 -1.76
N ASP A 258 17.36 24.91 -2.19
CA ASP A 258 18.28 23.86 -1.75
C ASP A 258 19.73 24.08 -2.15
N THR A 259 19.94 24.90 -3.18
CA THR A 259 21.22 25.45 -3.60
C THR A 259 21.76 26.51 -2.64
N GLY A 260 20.91 27.08 -1.78
CA GLY A 260 21.20 28.29 -1.03
C GLY A 260 21.36 29.52 -1.94
N VAL A 261 22.06 30.54 -1.43
CA VAL A 261 22.41 31.76 -2.15
C VAL A 261 23.67 31.51 -2.98
N THR A 262 23.60 31.72 -4.30
CA THR A 262 24.64 31.28 -5.25
C THR A 262 25.34 32.42 -6.01
N GLY A 263 25.17 33.68 -5.60
CA GLY A 263 25.84 34.81 -6.25
C GLY A 263 25.17 35.22 -7.56
N ASP A 264 25.86 35.04 -8.68
CA ASP A 264 25.41 35.37 -10.04
C ASP A 264 25.07 34.15 -10.90
N ASN A 265 24.93 32.98 -10.30
CA ASN A 265 24.60 31.73 -10.99
C ASN A 265 23.15 31.71 -11.52
N THR A 266 22.91 32.41 -12.63
CA THR A 266 21.63 32.47 -13.33
C THR A 266 21.17 31.09 -13.82
N ALA A 267 22.10 30.16 -14.08
CA ALA A 267 21.76 28.79 -14.46
C ALA A 267 21.04 28.04 -13.33
N ALA A 268 21.46 28.23 -12.06
CA ALA A 268 20.77 27.64 -10.91
C ALA A 268 19.34 28.19 -10.75
N ALA A 269 19.18 29.51 -10.82
CA ALA A 269 17.86 30.16 -10.75
C ALA A 269 16.95 29.72 -11.92
N SER A 270 17.52 29.60 -13.12
CA SER A 270 16.80 29.11 -14.30
C SER A 270 16.40 27.64 -14.18
N ALA A 271 17.25 26.78 -13.61
CA ALA A 271 16.94 25.37 -13.39
C ALA A 271 15.77 25.19 -12.40
N GLN A 272 15.76 25.97 -11.31
CA GLN A 272 14.64 25.99 -10.36
C GLN A 272 13.35 26.48 -11.02
N GLY A 273 13.42 27.56 -11.81
CA GLY A 273 12.29 28.06 -12.59
C GLY A 273 11.78 27.04 -13.61
N ARG A 274 12.68 26.30 -14.26
CA ARG A 274 12.33 25.22 -15.19
C ARG A 274 11.65 24.06 -14.47
N GLN A 275 12.04 23.71 -13.25
CA GLN A 275 11.36 22.67 -12.47
C GLN A 275 9.88 23.02 -12.24
N ILE A 276 9.55 24.29 -11.97
CA ILE A 276 8.17 24.77 -11.89
C ILE A 276 7.46 24.59 -13.24
N ALA A 277 8.08 25.04 -14.34
CA ALA A 277 7.48 24.99 -15.66
C ALA A 277 7.25 23.56 -16.19
N ASP A 278 8.21 22.65 -15.97
CA ASP A 278 8.12 21.24 -16.31
C ASP A 278 6.99 20.57 -15.54
N GLU A 279 6.84 20.90 -14.25
CA GLU A 279 5.75 20.38 -13.44
C GLU A 279 4.40 20.90 -13.91
N VAL A 280 4.25 22.20 -14.20
CA VAL A 280 3.02 22.76 -14.79
C VAL A 280 2.70 22.08 -16.12
N ALA A 281 3.69 21.85 -16.99
CA ALA A 281 3.50 21.15 -18.26
C ALA A 281 3.04 19.70 -18.04
N ARG A 282 3.53 19.01 -17.00
CA ARG A 282 3.04 17.68 -16.60
C ARG A 282 1.58 17.75 -16.13
N ARG A 283 1.20 18.76 -15.34
CA ARG A 283 -0.19 18.96 -14.88
C ARG A 283 -1.15 19.20 -16.03
N LEU A 284 -0.75 20.00 -17.02
CA LEU A 284 -1.55 20.31 -18.21
C LEU A 284 -1.86 19.09 -19.09
N LYS A 285 -1.09 18.00 -18.99
CA LYS A 285 -1.38 16.72 -19.68
C LYS A 285 -2.41 15.87 -18.93
N GLY A 286 -2.67 16.16 -17.66
CA GLY A 286 -3.67 15.48 -16.84
C GLY A 286 -5.04 16.17 -16.88
N ALA A 287 -6.01 15.61 -16.16
CA ALA A 287 -7.30 16.27 -15.96
C ALA A 287 -7.17 17.43 -14.97
N LEU A 288 -7.53 18.64 -15.41
CA LEU A 288 -7.72 19.80 -14.54
C LEU A 288 -9.19 19.89 -14.12
N THR A 289 -9.45 20.48 -12.95
CA THR A 289 -10.80 20.70 -12.43
C THR A 289 -11.35 22.02 -12.97
N PRO A 290 -12.45 22.04 -13.73
CA PRO A 290 -13.10 23.29 -14.12
C PRO A 290 -13.57 24.07 -12.90
N ILE A 291 -13.52 25.40 -12.96
CA ILE A 291 -14.12 26.29 -11.96
C ILE A 291 -15.46 26.79 -12.51
N THR A 292 -16.53 26.49 -11.80
CA THR A 292 -17.90 26.91 -12.13
C THR A 292 -18.55 27.74 -11.02
N GLY A 293 -18.01 27.71 -9.80
CA GLY A 293 -18.51 28.47 -8.66
C GLY A 293 -18.31 29.98 -8.80
N ARG A 294 -19.27 30.76 -8.31
CA ARG A 294 -19.24 32.25 -8.30
C ARG A 294 -18.05 32.81 -7.53
N LEU A 295 -17.54 33.97 -7.97
CA LEU A 295 -16.40 34.63 -7.33
C LEU A 295 -16.87 35.54 -6.19
N ASN A 296 -16.58 35.14 -4.96
CA ASN A 296 -16.75 35.95 -3.75
C ASN A 296 -15.40 36.38 -3.20
N THR A 297 -15.21 37.66 -2.92
CA THR A 297 -13.98 38.17 -2.32
C THR A 297 -14.27 38.81 -0.97
N THR A 298 -13.28 38.82 -0.08
CA THR A 298 -13.38 39.45 1.23
C THR A 298 -12.02 40.02 1.62
N LEU A 299 -12.01 41.24 2.14
CA LEU A 299 -10.85 41.89 2.73
C LEU A 299 -11.20 42.26 4.18
N GLY A 300 -10.43 41.75 5.12
CA GLY A 300 -10.54 42.04 6.55
C GLY A 300 -9.20 42.54 7.08
N GLN A 301 -9.21 43.24 8.21
CA GLN A 301 -8.00 43.74 8.83
C GLN A 301 -7.99 43.36 10.30
N VAL A 302 -6.86 42.81 10.76
CA VAL A 302 -6.64 42.50 12.17
C VAL A 302 -5.49 43.33 12.75
N ALA A 303 -5.59 43.70 14.03
CA ALA A 303 -4.54 44.41 14.74
C ALA A 303 -3.62 43.42 15.46
N LEU A 304 -2.36 43.35 15.01
CA LEU A 304 -1.31 42.54 15.63
C LEU A 304 -0.49 43.44 16.54
N ALA A 305 -0.50 43.17 17.84
CA ALA A 305 0.26 43.99 18.78
C ALA A 305 1.76 43.69 18.65
N PHE A 306 2.60 44.73 18.81
CA PHE A 306 4.01 44.53 19.13
C PHE A 306 4.17 44.24 20.62
N GLY A 307 5.28 43.60 21.00
CA GLY A 307 5.66 43.45 22.40
C GLY A 307 6.02 44.79 23.05
N THR A 308 6.58 44.74 24.26
CA THR A 308 7.12 45.94 24.90
C THR A 308 8.38 46.40 24.16
N PRO A 309 8.44 47.65 23.67
CA PRO A 309 9.65 48.19 23.07
C PRO A 309 10.75 48.39 24.13
N PRO A 310 12.04 48.33 23.75
CA PRO A 310 13.15 48.68 24.63
C PRO A 310 12.97 50.03 25.33
N ALA A 311 13.41 50.11 26.58
CA ALA A 311 13.43 51.37 27.31
C ALA A 311 14.45 52.34 26.68
N LYS A 312 14.30 53.66 26.91
CA LYS A 312 15.21 54.68 26.35
C LYS A 312 16.69 54.38 26.63
N ALA A 313 17.03 53.98 27.85
CA ALA A 313 18.41 53.63 28.22
C ALA A 313 18.95 52.41 27.45
N GLU A 314 18.09 51.44 27.15
CA GLU A 314 18.45 50.27 26.33
C GLU A 314 18.66 50.68 24.87
N TRP A 315 17.81 51.54 24.31
CA TRP A 315 18.03 52.11 22.99
C TRP A 315 19.35 52.90 22.90
N GLU A 316 19.68 53.70 23.90
CA GLU A 316 20.96 54.43 24.00
C GLU A 316 22.15 53.48 24.06
N HIS A 317 22.02 52.34 24.74
CA HIS A 317 23.04 51.30 24.75
C HIS A 317 23.19 50.64 23.37
N LEU A 318 22.08 50.19 22.75
CA LEU A 318 22.08 49.57 21.43
C LEU A 318 22.61 50.53 20.35
N ALA A 319 22.33 51.83 20.46
CA ALA A 319 22.78 52.87 19.53
C ALA A 319 24.31 53.01 19.45
N LYS A 320 25.08 52.43 20.40
CA LYS A 320 26.55 52.39 20.36
C LYS A 320 27.09 51.36 19.36
N ARG A 321 26.27 50.38 18.93
CA ARG A 321 26.67 49.38 17.94
C ARG A 321 26.86 50.00 16.56
N THR A 322 27.78 49.44 15.78
CA THR A 322 28.11 49.90 14.41
C THR A 322 27.37 49.13 13.31
N ASP A 323 26.53 48.16 13.68
CA ASP A 323 25.76 47.33 12.77
C ASP A 323 24.31 47.83 12.60
N ALA A 324 23.49 47.05 11.88
CA ALA A 324 22.09 47.39 11.59
C ALA A 324 21.23 47.57 12.87
N VAL A 325 21.55 46.83 13.94
CA VAL A 325 20.88 46.98 15.24
C VAL A 325 21.15 48.36 15.82
N GLY A 326 22.40 48.81 15.80
CA GLY A 326 22.76 50.14 16.29
C GLY A 326 22.17 51.26 15.44
N TYR A 327 22.13 51.08 14.12
CA TYR A 327 21.48 52.06 13.23
C TYR A 327 19.98 52.16 13.50
N HIS A 328 19.28 51.03 13.59
CA HIS A 328 17.86 51.00 13.94
C HIS A 328 17.60 51.67 15.30
N ALA A 329 18.42 51.40 16.32
CA ALA A 329 18.31 52.06 17.63
C ALA A 329 18.45 53.60 17.52
N ARG A 330 19.39 54.11 16.72
CA ARG A 330 19.53 55.54 16.45
C ARG A 330 18.30 56.12 15.73
N VAL A 331 17.71 55.37 14.80
CA VAL A 331 16.46 55.76 14.12
C VAL A 331 15.32 55.88 15.13
N GLN A 332 15.15 54.89 16.02
CA GLN A 332 14.09 54.94 17.05
C GLN A 332 14.32 56.06 18.07
N LEU A 333 15.56 56.30 18.52
CA LEU A 333 15.88 57.44 19.39
C LEU A 333 15.59 58.79 18.72
N ALA A 334 15.89 58.92 17.43
CA ALA A 334 15.58 60.13 16.67
C ALA A 334 14.07 60.39 16.57
N ARG A 335 13.24 59.33 16.46
CA ARG A 335 11.76 59.46 16.54
C ARG A 335 11.32 59.97 17.90
N LEU A 336 11.81 59.34 18.98
CA LEU A 336 11.49 59.74 20.34
C LEU A 336 11.92 61.20 20.62
N ALA A 337 13.06 61.64 20.08
CA ALA A 337 13.53 63.02 20.21
C ALA A 337 12.62 64.03 19.48
N ARG A 338 11.86 63.61 18.46
CA ARG A 338 10.84 64.42 17.78
C ARG A 338 9.45 64.30 18.41
N ASN A 339 9.33 63.69 19.60
CA ASN A 339 8.06 63.40 20.27
C ASN A 339 7.11 62.51 19.44
N GLU A 340 7.63 61.68 18.55
CA GLU A 340 6.85 60.70 17.80
C GLU A 340 6.62 59.43 18.64
N THR A 341 5.42 58.85 18.54
CA THR A 341 5.10 57.57 19.20
C THR A 341 5.69 56.39 18.42
N LEU A 342 6.32 55.45 19.13
CA LEU A 342 6.74 54.18 18.52
C LEU A 342 5.53 53.34 18.12
N GLN A 343 5.67 52.56 17.05
CA GLN A 343 4.61 51.67 16.59
C GLN A 343 4.27 50.62 17.66
N THR A 344 3.00 50.56 18.08
CA THR A 344 2.52 49.59 19.08
C THR A 344 1.71 48.44 18.48
N ARG A 345 1.28 48.58 17.22
CA ARG A 345 0.60 47.53 16.48
C ARG A 345 0.93 47.57 14.99
N LEU A 346 0.71 46.44 14.33
CA LEU A 346 0.67 46.27 12.89
C LEU A 346 -0.78 46.01 12.46
N ASP A 347 -1.25 46.82 11.53
CA ASP A 347 -2.55 46.66 10.87
C ASP A 347 -2.37 45.66 9.71
N TYR A 348 -3.02 44.49 9.80
CA TYR A 348 -2.70 43.33 8.97
C TYR A 348 -3.89 42.96 8.04
N PRO A 349 -3.86 43.36 6.74
CA PRO A 349 -4.98 43.16 5.81
C PRO A 349 -5.00 41.75 5.21
N ILE A 350 -5.92 40.90 5.68
CA ILE A 350 -6.12 39.52 5.19
C ILE A 350 -7.20 39.52 4.12
N GLN A 351 -6.90 38.97 2.94
CA GLN A 351 -7.86 38.87 1.85
C GLN A 351 -8.06 37.41 1.42
N SER A 352 -9.28 37.08 1.01
CA SER A 352 -9.63 35.79 0.42
C SER A 352 -10.47 35.96 -0.83
N TRP A 353 -10.21 35.11 -1.82
CA TRP A 353 -11.02 34.95 -3.03
C TRP A 353 -11.55 33.51 -3.05
N ARG A 354 -12.86 33.34 -3.22
CA ARG A 354 -13.54 32.05 -3.20
C ARG A 354 -14.32 31.87 -4.50
N PHE A 355 -14.19 30.71 -5.10
CA PHE A 355 -14.95 30.28 -6.28
C PHE A 355 -15.97 29.23 -5.84
N GLY A 356 -17.13 29.70 -5.35
CA GLY A 356 -18.10 28.86 -4.64
C GLY A 356 -17.45 28.04 -3.52
N ASP A 357 -17.70 26.73 -3.53
CA ASP A 357 -17.03 25.75 -2.67
C ASP A 357 -15.91 24.98 -3.41
N GLU A 358 -15.47 25.43 -4.59
CA GLU A 358 -14.50 24.68 -5.40
C GLU A 358 -13.05 25.03 -5.08
N LEU A 359 -12.76 26.32 -4.84
CA LEU A 359 -11.41 26.83 -4.58
C LEU A 359 -11.45 28.08 -3.71
N ALA A 360 -10.54 28.19 -2.74
CA ALA A 360 -10.26 29.41 -1.99
C ALA A 360 -8.78 29.79 -2.11
N ILE A 361 -8.51 31.05 -2.42
CA ILE A 361 -7.17 31.65 -2.48
C ILE A 361 -7.05 32.69 -1.38
N LEU A 362 -6.08 32.51 -0.49
CA LEU A 362 -5.74 33.42 0.60
C LEU A 362 -4.54 34.27 0.24
N PHE A 363 -4.59 35.52 0.67
CA PHE A 363 -3.55 36.53 0.48
C PHE A 363 -3.15 37.07 1.84
N LEU A 364 -1.98 36.64 2.32
CA LEU A 364 -1.45 37.00 3.63
C LEU A 364 -0.28 37.99 3.49
N PRO A 365 -0.31 39.11 4.23
CA PRO A 365 0.78 40.07 4.20
C PRO A 365 2.07 39.62 4.88
N GLY A 366 3.20 40.14 4.41
CA GLY A 366 4.51 39.94 5.01
C GLY A 366 5.19 38.61 4.71
N GLU A 367 6.33 38.41 5.37
CA GLU A 367 7.08 37.17 5.25
C GLU A 367 6.48 36.12 6.20
N VAL A 368 5.46 35.41 5.72
CA VAL A 368 4.75 34.41 6.50
C VAL A 368 5.50 33.08 6.51
N VAL A 369 5.77 32.56 7.71
CA VAL A 369 6.47 31.28 7.91
C VAL A 369 5.60 30.08 7.55
N VAL A 370 6.23 28.94 7.23
CA VAL A 370 5.56 27.73 6.73
C VAL A 370 4.49 27.15 7.67
N ASP A 371 4.61 27.37 8.97
CA ASP A 371 3.69 26.85 9.99
C ASP A 371 2.24 27.26 9.72
N TYR A 372 2.00 28.48 9.22
CA TYR A 372 0.65 28.94 8.87
C TYR A 372 0.04 28.09 7.76
N SER A 373 0.79 27.82 6.70
CA SER A 373 0.30 26.99 5.59
C SER A 373 -0.03 25.58 6.08
N LEU A 374 0.88 24.97 6.85
CA LEU A 374 0.68 23.63 7.40
C LEU A 374 -0.50 23.55 8.37
N ARG A 375 -0.70 24.58 9.20
CA ARG A 375 -1.85 24.66 10.12
C ARG A 375 -3.16 24.79 9.35
N LEU A 376 -3.25 25.76 8.44
CA LEU A 376 -4.45 26.01 7.67
C LEU A 376 -4.84 24.81 6.79
N LYS A 377 -3.86 24.10 6.20
CA LYS A 377 -4.11 22.86 5.44
C LYS A 377 -4.54 21.66 6.31
N ARG A 378 -4.40 21.73 7.63
CA ARG A 378 -4.99 20.76 8.57
C ARG A 378 -6.39 21.18 9.01
N GLU A 379 -6.62 22.47 9.18
CA GLU A 379 -7.89 23.04 9.66
C GLU A 379 -8.92 23.24 8.55
N PHE A 380 -8.46 23.26 7.30
CA PHE A 380 -9.24 23.36 6.08
C PHE A 380 -8.82 22.28 5.08
N ASP A 381 -9.63 22.13 4.04
CA ASP A 381 -9.42 21.24 2.91
C ASP A 381 -8.17 21.67 2.13
N ARG A 382 -7.08 20.94 2.33
CA ARG A 382 -5.77 21.21 1.69
C ARG A 382 -5.86 21.28 0.18
N ASP A 383 -6.72 20.50 -0.45
CA ASP A 383 -6.79 20.46 -1.91
C ASP A 383 -7.45 21.72 -2.44
N ARG A 384 -8.48 22.24 -1.76
CA ARG A 384 -9.22 23.45 -2.18
C ARG A 384 -8.70 24.76 -1.60
N LEU A 385 -7.62 24.74 -0.83
CA LEU A 385 -7.05 25.94 -0.20
C LEU A 385 -5.67 26.28 -0.77
N TRP A 386 -5.57 27.44 -1.41
CA TRP A 386 -4.34 28.06 -1.88
C TRP A 386 -3.95 29.21 -0.95
N ILE A 387 -2.71 29.25 -0.47
CA ILE A 387 -2.23 30.28 0.45
C ILE A 387 -1.03 31.01 -0.14
N ASN A 388 -1.14 32.33 -0.33
CA ASN A 388 -0.03 33.20 -0.72
C ASN A 388 0.44 34.03 0.47
N ALA A 389 1.75 34.24 0.56
CA ALA A 389 2.38 35.23 1.42
C ALA A 389 2.79 36.46 0.58
N TYR A 390 3.44 37.45 1.20
CA TYR A 390 3.91 38.66 0.52
C TYR A 390 2.80 39.38 -0.27
N ALA A 391 1.57 39.29 0.24
CA ALA A 391 0.38 39.78 -0.45
C ALA A 391 -0.19 41.01 0.25
N ASN A 392 -0.49 42.04 -0.52
CA ASN A 392 -1.04 43.34 -0.12
C ASN A 392 -0.13 44.19 0.79
N ASP A 393 0.75 43.59 1.58
CA ASP A 393 1.77 44.31 2.36
C ASP A 393 3.03 43.46 2.55
N ALA A 394 4.14 44.11 2.90
CA ALA A 394 5.39 43.48 3.30
C ALA A 394 5.96 44.12 4.59
N PRO A 395 5.22 44.08 5.72
CA PRO A 395 5.53 44.89 6.88
C PRO A 395 6.71 44.35 7.69
N CYS A 396 6.87 43.03 7.78
CA CYS A 396 7.97 42.30 8.42
C CYS A 396 7.76 40.78 8.27
N TYR A 397 8.59 39.99 8.95
CA TYR A 397 8.31 38.56 9.20
C TYR A 397 7.09 38.39 10.09
N ILE A 398 6.28 37.37 9.77
CA ILE A 398 5.09 36.96 10.52
C ILE A 398 5.36 35.56 11.10
N PRO A 399 5.84 35.47 12.36
CA PRO A 399 6.17 34.19 12.98
C PRO A 399 4.91 33.45 13.44
N SER A 400 4.99 32.12 13.54
CA SER A 400 4.05 31.32 14.32
C SER A 400 4.35 31.47 15.82
N GLU A 401 3.44 31.02 16.68
CA GLU A 401 3.69 30.98 18.13
C GLU A 401 4.91 30.11 18.47
N ARG A 402 5.15 29.05 17.67
CA ARG A 402 6.35 28.21 17.79
C ARG A 402 7.61 29.03 17.50
N ILE A 403 7.68 29.67 16.33
CA ILE A 403 8.86 30.44 15.92
C ILE A 403 9.07 31.67 16.81
N LEU A 404 8.00 32.29 17.30
CA LEU A 404 8.07 33.41 18.24
C LEU A 404 8.70 33.00 19.59
N ARG A 405 8.39 31.79 20.08
CA ARG A 405 9.01 31.21 21.29
C ARG A 405 10.47 30.82 21.05
N GLU A 406 10.77 30.20 19.91
CA GLU A 406 12.15 29.84 19.53
C GLU A 406 13.04 31.06 19.34
N GLY A 407 12.47 32.18 18.90
CA GLY A 407 13.22 33.38 18.54
C GLY A 407 14.04 33.19 17.25
N GLY A 408 15.20 33.85 17.20
CA GLY A 408 16.04 33.89 16.00
C GLY A 408 15.59 34.94 14.98
N TYR A 409 16.03 34.78 13.73
CA TYR A 409 15.87 35.79 12.68
C TYR A 409 14.39 36.09 12.38
N GLU A 410 13.61 35.08 12.01
CA GLU A 410 12.19 35.20 11.67
C GLU A 410 11.30 35.51 12.89
N GLY A 411 11.71 35.09 14.10
CA GLY A 411 10.93 35.26 15.32
C GLY A 411 11.08 36.64 15.97
N ALA A 412 12.24 37.31 15.81
CA ALA A 412 12.50 38.61 16.44
C ALA A 412 13.60 39.42 15.75
N GLY A 413 14.68 38.78 15.30
CA GLY A 413 15.90 39.47 14.86
C GLY A 413 15.72 40.34 13.62
N ALA A 414 14.83 39.96 12.70
CA ALA A 414 14.64 40.67 11.43
C ALA A 414 13.89 42.01 11.57
N MET A 415 13.26 42.28 12.71
CA MET A 415 12.49 43.51 12.97
C MET A 415 13.31 44.78 12.73
N VAL A 416 14.63 44.71 12.96
CA VAL A 416 15.55 45.84 12.79
C VAL A 416 15.67 46.31 11.35
N TYR A 417 15.43 45.46 10.35
CA TYR A 417 15.50 45.83 8.92
C TYR A 417 14.19 46.40 8.42
N TYR A 418 13.09 45.98 9.04
CA TYR A 418 11.73 46.44 8.76
C TYR A 418 11.31 47.65 9.60
N ASP A 419 12.24 48.17 10.40
CA ASP A 419 12.03 49.35 11.23
C ASP A 419 10.85 49.18 12.21
N ARG A 420 10.80 47.99 12.82
CA ARG A 420 9.83 47.64 13.87
C ARG A 420 10.50 47.74 15.24
N PRO A 421 9.87 48.43 16.22
CA PRO A 421 10.53 48.75 17.49
C PRO A 421 10.79 47.50 18.36
N THR A 422 10.05 46.41 18.16
CA THR A 422 10.23 45.14 18.85
C THR A 422 9.51 44.02 18.08
N LYS A 423 9.64 42.77 18.55
CA LYS A 423 8.95 41.61 17.97
C LYS A 423 7.43 41.72 18.15
N LEU A 424 6.67 41.01 17.31
CA LEU A 424 5.23 40.85 17.50
C LEU A 424 4.92 40.12 18.82
N ALA A 425 3.81 40.48 19.46
CA ALA A 425 3.35 39.85 20.70
C ALA A 425 2.72 38.47 20.43
N ALA A 426 2.74 37.60 21.43
CA ALA A 426 2.09 36.29 21.38
C ALA A 426 0.56 36.43 21.19
N GLY A 427 -0.06 35.39 20.63
CA GLY A 427 -1.46 35.35 20.23
C GLY A 427 -1.72 35.95 18.84
N LEU A 428 -0.67 36.24 18.06
CA LEU A 428 -0.82 36.77 16.70
C LEU A 428 -1.32 35.70 15.72
N GLU A 429 -0.89 34.45 15.93
CA GLU A 429 -1.19 33.35 15.02
C GLU A 429 -2.69 33.04 15.05
N ASP A 430 -3.26 32.97 16.25
CA ASP A 430 -4.69 32.71 16.45
C ASP A 430 -5.58 33.86 15.97
N LYS A 431 -5.09 35.11 16.01
CA LYS A 431 -5.83 36.25 15.42
C LYS A 431 -5.91 36.15 13.90
N ILE A 432 -4.79 35.82 13.25
CA ILE A 432 -4.73 35.65 11.79
C ILE A 432 -5.60 34.46 11.37
N VAL A 433 -5.41 33.30 12.02
CA VAL A 433 -6.17 32.07 11.72
C VAL A 433 -7.66 32.25 12.04
N GLY A 434 -7.99 32.95 13.12
CA GLY A 434 -9.37 33.28 13.48
C GLY A 434 -10.07 34.13 12.42
N GLU A 435 -9.38 35.12 11.85
CA GLU A 435 -9.93 35.91 10.74
C GLU A 435 -10.10 35.07 9.48
N ILE A 436 -9.17 34.16 9.17
CA ILE A 436 -9.32 33.22 8.05
C ILE A 436 -10.54 32.30 8.25
N HIS A 437 -10.76 31.80 9.47
CA HIS A 437 -11.97 31.05 9.82
C HIS A 437 -13.27 31.83 9.66
N ARG A 438 -13.22 33.16 9.84
CA ARG A 438 -14.37 34.05 9.61
C ARG A 438 -14.65 34.23 8.12
N GLN A 439 -13.59 34.32 7.30
CA GLN A 439 -13.72 34.54 5.86
C GLN A 439 -14.08 33.27 5.07
N LEU A 440 -13.67 32.08 5.53
CA LEU A 440 -13.94 30.81 4.86
C LEU A 440 -15.14 30.07 5.47
N PRO A 441 -16.12 29.62 4.65
CA PRO A 441 -17.27 28.89 5.14
C PRO A 441 -16.90 27.49 5.67
N ALA A 442 -17.79 26.90 6.46
CA ALA A 442 -17.58 25.59 7.07
C ALA A 442 -17.38 24.45 6.05
N THR A 443 -17.87 24.61 4.82
CA THR A 443 -17.68 23.68 3.70
C THR A 443 -16.22 23.45 3.35
N PHE A 444 -15.32 24.42 3.62
CA PHE A 444 -13.88 24.26 3.47
C PHE A 444 -13.23 23.52 4.63
N ARG A 445 -13.91 23.24 5.74
CA ARG A 445 -13.32 22.49 6.86
C ARG A 445 -13.33 20.98 6.55
N PRO A 446 -12.32 20.21 6.98
CA PRO A 446 -12.39 18.75 6.94
C PRO A 446 -13.53 18.26 7.83
N GLU A 447 -14.09 17.09 7.50
CA GLU A 447 -15.03 16.44 8.39
C GLU A 447 -14.33 16.15 9.73
N LYS A 448 -15.05 16.34 10.84
CA LYS A 448 -14.48 16.01 12.16
C LYS A 448 -14.24 14.51 12.21
N GLY A 449 -13.14 14.10 12.84
CA GLY A 449 -12.86 12.69 13.07
C GLY A 449 -12.08 11.98 11.96
N THR A 450 -11.67 12.69 10.89
CA THR A 450 -10.99 12.08 9.72
C THR A 450 -9.54 12.55 9.54
N GLU A 451 -8.94 13.11 10.59
CA GLU A 451 -7.56 13.61 10.62
C GLU A 451 -7.22 14.57 9.47
N GLY A 452 -8.20 15.38 9.02
CA GLY A 452 -8.02 16.35 7.94
C GLY A 452 -8.21 15.77 6.54
N THR A 453 -8.45 14.47 6.40
CA THR A 453 -8.73 13.83 5.10
C THR A 453 -10.23 13.83 4.79
N LYS A 454 -10.59 13.86 3.51
CA LYS A 454 -11.99 13.78 3.06
C LYS A 454 -12.19 12.62 2.10
N PRO A 455 -13.41 12.05 2.03
CA PRO A 455 -13.74 11.10 0.98
C PRO A 455 -13.67 11.80 -0.38
N LYS A 456 -13.11 11.12 -1.37
CA LYS A 456 -13.11 11.52 -2.78
C LYS A 456 -14.37 11.00 -3.49
N THR A 457 -14.77 11.69 -4.56
CA THR A 457 -15.77 11.15 -5.49
C THR A 457 -15.26 9.84 -6.11
N PRO A 458 -16.12 8.95 -6.60
CA PRO A 458 -15.69 7.69 -7.23
C PRO A 458 -14.63 7.90 -8.33
N GLU A 459 -14.78 8.90 -9.20
CA GLU A 459 -13.82 9.19 -10.27
C GLU A 459 -12.50 9.76 -9.74
N ALA A 460 -12.56 10.58 -8.69
CA ALA A 460 -11.35 11.12 -8.05
C ALA A 460 -10.58 10.05 -7.27
N SER A 461 -11.30 9.11 -6.64
CA SER A 461 -10.70 7.93 -6.02
C SER A 461 -10.08 7.01 -7.08
N LEU A 462 -10.77 6.74 -8.19
CA LEU A 462 -10.24 5.98 -9.33
C LEU A 462 -8.94 6.60 -9.88
N ARG A 463 -8.89 7.92 -10.08
CA ARG A 463 -7.68 8.63 -10.52
C ARG A 463 -6.53 8.58 -9.50
N SER A 464 -6.83 8.25 -8.25
CA SER A 464 -5.83 8.11 -7.18
C SER A 464 -5.16 6.74 -7.18
N ILE A 465 -5.71 5.76 -7.91
CA ILE A 465 -5.20 4.39 -8.02
C ILE A 465 -4.13 4.29 -9.10
N ARG A 466 -3.01 3.65 -8.76
CA ARG A 466 -1.97 3.21 -9.69
C ARG A 466 -1.98 1.68 -9.73
N VAL A 467 -1.78 1.12 -10.92
CA VAL A 467 -1.71 -0.33 -11.14
C VAL A 467 -0.46 -0.68 -11.96
N SER A 468 -0.03 -1.95 -11.94
CA SER A 468 1.11 -2.43 -12.71
C SER A 468 1.03 -2.02 -14.20
N PRO A 469 2.20 -1.78 -14.85
CA PRO A 469 2.24 -1.38 -16.26
C PRO A 469 1.46 -2.31 -17.19
N GLY A 470 0.84 -1.74 -18.23
CA GLY A 470 0.05 -2.49 -19.21
C GLY A 470 -1.39 -2.80 -18.76
N LEU A 471 -1.76 -2.47 -17.53
CA LEU A 471 -3.10 -2.63 -16.98
C LEU A 471 -3.78 -1.27 -16.75
N ARG A 472 -5.11 -1.29 -16.66
CA ARG A 472 -5.95 -0.18 -16.20
C ARG A 472 -6.95 -0.66 -15.17
N VAL A 473 -7.47 0.29 -14.40
CA VAL A 473 -8.55 0.06 -13.43
C VAL A 473 -9.82 0.74 -13.97
N GLU A 474 -10.95 0.04 -13.89
CA GLU A 474 -12.28 0.56 -14.21
C GLU A 474 -13.12 0.58 -12.93
N LEU A 475 -13.95 1.61 -12.75
CA LEU A 475 -14.99 1.63 -11.72
C LEU A 475 -16.18 0.81 -12.22
N VAL A 476 -16.55 -0.23 -11.49
CA VAL A 476 -17.69 -1.11 -11.83
C VAL A 476 -18.96 -0.66 -11.14
N ALA A 477 -18.87 -0.38 -9.85
CA ALA A 477 -19.99 0.12 -9.06
C ALA A 477 -19.50 1.05 -7.96
N SER A 478 -20.32 2.03 -7.63
CA SER A 478 -20.17 2.93 -6.50
C SER A 478 -21.55 3.26 -5.97
N GLU A 479 -21.65 4.08 -4.95
CA GLU A 479 -22.92 4.56 -4.41
C GLU A 479 -23.78 5.21 -5.52
N PRO A 480 -25.11 4.98 -5.53
CA PRO A 480 -25.89 4.21 -4.55
C PRO A 480 -25.98 2.70 -4.84
N LEU A 481 -25.25 2.15 -5.83
CA LEU A 481 -25.32 0.73 -6.18
C LEU A 481 -24.70 -0.18 -5.11
N VAL A 482 -23.66 0.28 -4.42
CA VAL A 482 -22.98 -0.47 -3.36
C VAL A 482 -22.59 0.43 -2.19
N ILE A 483 -22.78 -0.06 -0.96
CA ILE A 483 -22.41 0.62 0.28
C ILE A 483 -21.72 -0.40 1.21
N ASP A 484 -20.58 -0.05 1.80
CA ASP A 484 -19.78 -0.92 2.65
C ASP A 484 -19.54 -2.34 2.10
N PRO A 485 -19.16 -2.50 0.82
CA PRO A 485 -19.01 -3.83 0.26
C PRO A 485 -17.77 -4.51 0.84
N VAL A 486 -17.91 -5.75 1.29
CA VAL A 486 -16.81 -6.55 1.87
C VAL A 486 -16.55 -7.85 1.12
N SER A 487 -17.53 -8.34 0.35
CA SER A 487 -17.37 -9.54 -0.46
C SER A 487 -18.33 -9.56 -1.65
N VAL A 488 -17.93 -10.23 -2.73
CA VAL A 488 -18.73 -10.46 -3.94
C VAL A 488 -18.74 -11.92 -4.39
N ASN A 489 -19.82 -12.31 -5.06
CA ASN A 489 -19.94 -13.59 -5.75
C ASN A 489 -20.79 -13.45 -7.01
N PHE A 490 -20.73 -14.42 -7.93
CA PHE A 490 -21.37 -14.32 -9.24
C PHE A 490 -22.40 -15.43 -9.41
N GLY A 491 -23.61 -15.06 -9.83
CA GLY A 491 -24.70 -15.99 -10.13
C GLY A 491 -24.60 -16.57 -11.54
N PRO A 492 -25.16 -17.77 -11.78
CA PRO A 492 -25.25 -18.35 -13.13
C PRO A 492 -26.16 -17.56 -14.07
N ASP A 493 -27.01 -16.68 -13.54
CA ASP A 493 -27.89 -15.77 -14.28
C ASP A 493 -27.21 -14.44 -14.66
N GLY A 494 -25.94 -14.26 -14.29
CA GLY A 494 -25.16 -13.04 -14.55
C GLY A 494 -25.19 -12.01 -13.43
N LYS A 495 -25.98 -12.24 -12.36
CA LYS A 495 -26.04 -11.32 -11.21
C LYS A 495 -24.74 -11.28 -10.44
N THR A 496 -24.39 -10.10 -9.94
CA THR A 496 -23.29 -9.93 -8.97
C THR A 496 -23.86 -9.76 -7.58
N TRP A 497 -23.66 -10.75 -6.73
CA TRP A 497 -24.07 -10.75 -5.32
C TRP A 497 -23.02 -10.04 -4.49
N VAL A 498 -23.44 -9.13 -3.60
CA VAL A 498 -22.56 -8.30 -2.78
C VAL A 498 -22.99 -8.37 -1.32
N VAL A 499 -22.01 -8.52 -0.43
CA VAL A 499 -22.19 -8.36 1.02
C VAL A 499 -21.91 -6.92 1.40
N GLU A 500 -22.88 -6.26 2.01
CA GLU A 500 -22.73 -4.93 2.61
C GLU A 500 -22.64 -5.08 4.14
N MET A 501 -21.50 -4.71 4.75
CA MET A 501 -21.28 -4.81 6.21
C MET A 501 -21.52 -3.46 6.91
N HIS A 502 -22.73 -2.92 6.72
CA HIS A 502 -23.08 -1.56 7.16
C HIS A 502 -23.07 -1.35 8.69
N ASP A 503 -23.22 -2.44 9.44
CA ASP A 503 -23.12 -2.46 10.90
C ASP A 503 -21.69 -2.45 11.44
N TYR A 504 -20.66 -2.55 10.59
CA TYR A 504 -19.27 -2.44 11.05
C TYR A 504 -18.91 -1.01 11.50
N PRO A 505 -18.15 -0.83 12.61
CA PRO A 505 -17.63 -1.84 13.53
C PRO A 505 -18.46 -2.10 14.79
N LEU A 506 -19.47 -1.27 15.10
CA LEU A 506 -20.12 -1.24 16.42
C LEU A 506 -21.63 -1.53 16.41
N GLY A 507 -22.20 -1.88 15.25
CA GLY A 507 -23.64 -1.87 15.00
C GLY A 507 -24.10 -0.56 14.34
N MET A 508 -25.34 -0.56 13.87
CA MET A 508 -25.98 0.61 13.23
C MET A 508 -26.06 1.83 14.16
N ARG A 509 -26.46 1.62 15.41
CA ARG A 509 -26.59 2.68 16.43
C ARG A 509 -25.75 2.40 17.68
N GLY A 510 -24.69 1.59 17.54
CA GLY A 510 -23.98 1.01 18.67
C GLY A 510 -24.68 -0.24 19.21
N GLY A 511 -24.11 -0.84 20.26
CA GLY A 511 -24.69 -2.04 20.90
C GLY A 511 -24.76 -3.27 20.00
N TYR A 512 -24.02 -3.29 18.89
CA TYR A 512 -24.02 -4.37 17.91
C TYR A 512 -25.36 -4.62 17.20
N GLU A 513 -26.20 -3.58 17.08
CA GLU A 513 -27.44 -3.62 16.30
C GLU A 513 -27.16 -4.06 14.85
N PRO A 514 -27.77 -5.17 14.37
CA PRO A 514 -27.57 -5.68 13.01
C PRO A 514 -27.99 -4.68 11.93
N GLY A 515 -27.20 -4.63 10.87
CA GLY A 515 -27.46 -3.74 9.74
C GLY A 515 -26.89 -4.21 8.42
N GLY A 516 -26.17 -5.33 8.42
CA GLY A 516 -25.61 -5.92 7.23
C GLY A 516 -26.68 -6.43 6.28
N ARG A 517 -26.33 -6.47 4.99
CA ARG A 517 -27.24 -6.82 3.89
C ARG A 517 -26.55 -7.69 2.86
N ILE A 518 -27.37 -8.45 2.14
CA ILE A 518 -27.03 -9.04 0.86
C ILE A 518 -27.81 -8.28 -0.20
N VAL A 519 -27.09 -7.77 -1.19
CA VAL A 519 -27.68 -7.14 -2.38
C VAL A 519 -27.22 -7.89 -3.62
N PHE A 520 -27.94 -7.78 -4.71
CA PHE A 520 -27.42 -8.14 -6.02
C PHE A 520 -27.51 -6.97 -6.98
N LEU A 521 -26.56 -6.95 -7.90
CA LEU A 521 -26.46 -5.99 -8.98
C LEU A 521 -26.79 -6.69 -10.30
N ASP A 522 -27.67 -6.07 -11.09
CA ASP A 522 -28.00 -6.47 -12.45
C ASP A 522 -27.35 -5.48 -13.44
N ASP A 523 -26.89 -6.02 -14.57
CA ASP A 523 -26.50 -5.28 -15.77
C ASP A 523 -27.63 -5.49 -16.80
N THR A 524 -28.57 -4.55 -16.84
CA THR A 524 -29.83 -4.70 -17.59
C THR A 524 -29.69 -4.41 -19.09
N ASP A 525 -28.69 -3.62 -19.49
CA ASP A 525 -28.39 -3.30 -20.88
C ASP A 525 -27.25 -4.14 -21.48
N ARG A 526 -26.55 -4.91 -20.65
CA ARG A 526 -25.47 -5.85 -20.99
C ARG A 526 -24.23 -5.17 -21.53
N ASP A 527 -23.93 -3.96 -21.05
CA ASP A 527 -22.71 -3.23 -21.41
C ASP A 527 -21.48 -3.68 -20.60
N GLY A 528 -21.68 -4.54 -19.59
CA GLY A 528 -20.65 -5.07 -18.71
C GLY A 528 -20.47 -4.28 -17.39
N LEU A 529 -21.35 -3.32 -17.11
CA LEU A 529 -21.42 -2.53 -15.89
C LEU A 529 -22.83 -2.65 -15.28
N PRO A 530 -22.95 -2.99 -13.99
CA PRO A 530 -24.27 -3.03 -13.36
C PRO A 530 -24.91 -1.65 -13.26
N ASP A 531 -26.19 -1.55 -13.61
CA ASP A 531 -26.99 -0.32 -13.61
C ASP A 531 -28.18 -0.39 -12.63
N LYS A 532 -28.47 -1.57 -12.08
CA LYS A 532 -29.56 -1.79 -11.11
C LYS A 532 -29.06 -2.51 -9.86
N ARG A 533 -29.59 -2.09 -8.70
CA ARG A 533 -29.36 -2.70 -7.38
C ARG A 533 -30.67 -3.20 -6.79
N THR A 534 -30.65 -4.37 -6.18
CA THR A 534 -31.76 -4.92 -5.39
C THR A 534 -31.28 -5.39 -4.02
N VAL A 535 -31.94 -4.96 -2.95
CA VAL A 535 -31.70 -5.49 -1.59
C VAL A 535 -32.43 -6.82 -1.46
N PHE A 536 -31.67 -7.91 -1.38
CA PHE A 536 -32.20 -9.27 -1.35
C PHE A 536 -32.50 -9.75 0.07
N LEU A 537 -31.60 -9.46 1.02
CA LEU A 537 -31.73 -9.83 2.43
C LEU A 537 -31.10 -8.75 3.30
N ASP A 538 -31.74 -8.39 4.42
CA ASP A 538 -31.24 -7.40 5.37
C ASP A 538 -31.34 -7.88 6.83
N GLY A 539 -30.93 -7.03 7.78
CA GLY A 539 -30.96 -7.32 9.21
C GLY A 539 -29.95 -8.41 9.63
N LEU A 540 -28.85 -8.56 8.88
CA LEU A 540 -27.78 -9.51 9.19
C LEU A 540 -26.76 -8.87 10.12
N SER A 541 -26.21 -9.68 11.04
CA SER A 541 -25.19 -9.23 11.98
C SER A 541 -23.79 -9.49 11.41
N PHE A 542 -23.09 -8.43 11.03
CA PHE A 542 -21.72 -8.46 10.49
C PHE A 542 -21.50 -9.57 9.44
N PRO A 543 -22.30 -9.61 8.36
CA PRO A 543 -22.14 -10.62 7.32
C PRO A 543 -20.78 -10.47 6.64
N SER A 544 -20.10 -11.58 6.40
CA SER A 544 -18.68 -11.62 5.99
C SER A 544 -18.44 -12.34 4.66
N GLY A 545 -19.48 -12.94 4.06
CA GLY A 545 -19.33 -13.63 2.78
C GLY A 545 -20.66 -14.05 2.18
N VAL A 546 -20.72 -14.07 0.85
CA VAL A 546 -21.85 -14.57 0.05
C VAL A 546 -21.36 -15.56 -0.99
N THR A 547 -22.15 -16.58 -1.30
CA THR A 547 -21.84 -17.56 -2.36
C THR A 547 -23.11 -17.99 -3.06
N ALA A 548 -23.17 -17.83 -4.38
CA ALA A 548 -24.31 -18.30 -5.16
C ALA A 548 -24.46 -19.81 -4.99
N TRP A 549 -25.68 -20.26 -4.66
CA TRP A 549 -25.94 -21.66 -4.36
C TRP A 549 -27.35 -22.04 -4.80
N ARG A 550 -27.47 -23.00 -5.73
CA ARG A 550 -28.76 -23.47 -6.26
C ARG A 550 -29.57 -22.30 -6.83
N LYS A 551 -30.71 -21.98 -6.22
CA LYS A 551 -31.64 -20.91 -6.61
C LYS A 551 -31.45 -19.63 -5.80
N GLY A 552 -30.51 -19.61 -4.87
CA GLY A 552 -30.29 -18.52 -3.94
C GLY A 552 -28.82 -18.35 -3.58
N VAL A 553 -28.56 -18.07 -2.31
CA VAL A 553 -27.21 -17.82 -1.80
C VAL A 553 -26.96 -18.48 -0.43
N LEU A 554 -25.71 -18.87 -0.20
CA LEU A 554 -25.17 -19.11 1.13
C LEU A 554 -24.61 -17.81 1.70
N VAL A 555 -24.89 -17.53 2.96
CA VAL A 555 -24.46 -16.31 3.65
C VAL A 555 -23.69 -16.67 4.91
N CYS A 556 -22.45 -16.19 5.02
CA CYS A 556 -21.67 -16.23 6.25
C CYS A 556 -22.06 -15.04 7.13
N ALA A 557 -22.72 -15.29 8.26
CA ALA A 557 -23.10 -14.28 9.24
C ALA A 557 -23.00 -14.89 10.64
N ALA A 558 -21.78 -14.95 11.20
CA ALA A 558 -21.52 -15.62 12.48
C ALA A 558 -22.51 -15.13 13.56
N PRO A 559 -23.16 -16.06 14.30
CA PRO A 559 -22.76 -17.45 14.51
C PRO A 559 -23.24 -18.45 13.44
N ASP A 560 -23.86 -17.99 12.35
CA ASP A 560 -24.57 -18.84 11.39
C ASP A 560 -23.98 -18.85 9.98
N ILE A 561 -24.21 -19.95 9.27
CA ILE A 561 -24.25 -20.01 7.81
C ILE A 561 -25.70 -20.23 7.39
N LEU A 562 -26.23 -19.28 6.62
CA LEU A 562 -27.63 -19.26 6.18
C LEU A 562 -27.74 -19.66 4.70
N TYR A 563 -28.87 -20.24 4.33
CA TYR A 563 -29.36 -20.30 2.96
C TYR A 563 -30.53 -19.32 2.80
N ALA A 564 -30.51 -18.53 1.73
CA ALA A 564 -31.57 -17.60 1.40
C ALA A 564 -31.95 -17.71 -0.09
N GLU A 565 -33.25 -17.73 -0.40
CA GLU A 565 -33.80 -17.93 -1.75
C GLU A 565 -35.03 -17.03 -1.94
N ASP A 566 -35.19 -16.52 -3.17
CA ASP A 566 -36.40 -15.87 -3.66
C ASP A 566 -37.18 -16.87 -4.53
N THR A 567 -38.37 -17.25 -4.08
CA THR A 567 -39.24 -18.22 -4.74
C THR A 567 -40.37 -17.59 -5.55
N ASN A 568 -40.64 -16.28 -5.36
CA ASN A 568 -41.75 -15.58 -5.99
C ASN A 568 -41.31 -14.60 -7.10
N GLY A 569 -40.00 -14.33 -7.22
CA GLY A 569 -39.38 -13.49 -8.23
C GLY A 569 -39.45 -11.99 -7.96
N ASP A 570 -39.75 -11.56 -6.74
CA ASP A 570 -39.82 -10.14 -6.36
C ASP A 570 -38.44 -9.51 -6.04
N GLY A 571 -37.38 -10.32 -6.06
CA GLY A 571 -36.01 -9.92 -5.79
C GLY A 571 -35.65 -9.92 -4.30
N ARG A 572 -36.52 -10.39 -3.40
CA ARG A 572 -36.28 -10.51 -1.97
C ARG A 572 -36.36 -11.97 -1.52
N ALA A 573 -35.53 -12.33 -0.56
CA ALA A 573 -35.56 -13.66 0.02
C ALA A 573 -36.82 -13.86 0.87
N ASP A 574 -37.74 -14.71 0.42
CA ASP A 574 -38.86 -15.22 1.22
C ASP A 574 -38.48 -16.50 1.99
N ILE A 575 -37.44 -17.22 1.56
CA ILE A 575 -36.85 -18.32 2.31
C ILE A 575 -35.58 -17.84 2.99
N ARG A 576 -35.50 -18.07 4.31
CA ARG A 576 -34.28 -17.96 5.11
C ARG A 576 -34.16 -19.17 6.03
N ARG A 577 -33.08 -19.94 5.88
CA ARG A 577 -32.82 -21.16 6.66
C ARG A 577 -31.41 -21.12 7.26
N THR A 578 -31.29 -21.36 8.56
CA THR A 578 -29.99 -21.62 9.18
C THR A 578 -29.57 -23.06 8.87
N LEU A 579 -28.45 -23.24 8.18
CA LEU A 579 -27.92 -24.57 7.86
C LEU A 579 -26.95 -25.05 8.93
N PHE A 580 -26.07 -24.14 9.37
CA PHE A 580 -25.05 -24.41 10.37
C PHE A 580 -24.96 -23.25 11.35
N SER A 581 -24.76 -23.54 12.64
CA SER A 581 -24.62 -22.53 13.69
C SER A 581 -23.56 -22.92 14.71
N GLY A 582 -23.07 -21.95 15.47
CA GLY A 582 -22.08 -22.14 16.54
C GLY A 582 -20.67 -21.63 16.21
N PHE A 583 -20.53 -20.86 15.14
CA PHE A 583 -19.31 -20.10 14.85
C PHE A 583 -19.11 -19.00 15.89
N ALA A 584 -17.87 -18.78 16.33
CA ALA A 584 -17.61 -17.77 17.36
C ALA A 584 -17.80 -16.33 16.82
N THR A 585 -18.22 -15.43 17.72
CA THR A 585 -18.59 -14.03 17.39
C THR A 585 -17.75 -12.99 18.16
N THR A 586 -16.79 -13.44 18.97
CA THR A 586 -16.04 -12.59 19.91
C THR A 586 -15.04 -11.64 19.25
N ASN A 587 -14.73 -11.84 17.96
CA ASN A 587 -13.89 -10.97 17.15
C ASN A 587 -14.55 -10.67 15.80
N TYR A 588 -14.78 -9.38 15.50
CA TYR A 588 -15.46 -8.92 14.28
C TYR A 588 -14.59 -9.02 13.02
N GLN A 589 -13.28 -9.09 13.18
CA GLN A 589 -12.31 -9.17 12.09
C GLN A 589 -11.86 -10.61 11.79
N ALA A 590 -12.36 -11.59 12.54
CA ALA A 590 -11.92 -12.98 12.52
C ALA A 590 -13.16 -13.89 12.62
N ARG A 591 -14.01 -13.84 11.59
CA ARG A 591 -15.30 -14.56 11.52
C ARG A 591 -15.26 -15.57 10.37
N VAL A 592 -16.20 -16.52 10.37
CA VAL A 592 -16.40 -17.46 9.25
C VAL A 592 -16.54 -16.69 7.93
N ASN A 593 -15.85 -17.10 6.86
CA ASN A 593 -15.90 -16.42 5.56
C ASN A 593 -15.40 -17.29 4.40
N SER A 594 -15.39 -16.72 3.19
CA SER A 594 -14.77 -17.27 1.98
C SER A 594 -15.18 -18.71 1.66
N LEU A 595 -16.49 -18.95 1.49
CA LEU A 595 -16.97 -20.24 0.99
C LEU A 595 -16.57 -20.43 -0.48
N ALA A 596 -15.97 -21.58 -0.80
CA ALA A 596 -15.50 -21.91 -2.14
C ALA A 596 -15.81 -23.37 -2.51
N TYR A 597 -16.23 -23.60 -3.76
CA TYR A 597 -16.58 -24.93 -4.25
C TYR A 597 -15.33 -25.77 -4.58
N GLY A 598 -15.25 -26.97 -4.01
CA GLY A 598 -14.17 -27.92 -4.25
C GLY A 598 -14.42 -28.79 -5.47
N LEU A 599 -13.33 -29.36 -6.03
CA LEU A 599 -13.41 -30.41 -7.07
C LEU A 599 -13.95 -31.76 -6.52
N ASP A 600 -14.27 -31.80 -5.23
CA ASP A 600 -14.86 -32.95 -4.54
C ASP A 600 -16.36 -32.80 -4.30
N GLY A 601 -16.99 -31.74 -4.82
CA GLY A 601 -18.41 -31.43 -4.64
C GLY A 601 -18.77 -30.82 -3.28
N TRP A 602 -17.77 -30.52 -2.42
CA TRP A 602 -17.98 -29.91 -1.12
C TRP A 602 -17.70 -28.41 -1.15
N VAL A 603 -18.29 -27.66 -0.23
CA VAL A 603 -18.00 -26.24 -0.02
C VAL A 603 -17.00 -26.11 1.12
N HIS A 604 -15.87 -25.44 0.89
CA HIS A 604 -14.79 -25.25 1.86
C HIS A 604 -14.82 -23.81 2.37
N GLY A 605 -14.49 -23.57 3.64
CA GLY A 605 -14.57 -22.24 4.25
C GLY A 605 -13.46 -21.95 5.26
N ALA A 606 -13.22 -20.66 5.48
CA ALA A 606 -12.30 -20.16 6.49
C ALA A 606 -12.98 -20.13 7.86
N ASN A 607 -12.28 -20.60 8.90
CA ASN A 607 -12.75 -20.52 10.28
C ASN A 607 -12.82 -19.07 10.79
N GLY A 608 -11.85 -18.23 10.44
CA GLY A 608 -11.69 -16.92 11.07
C GLY A 608 -10.88 -16.97 12.37
N LEU A 609 -9.96 -17.93 12.53
CA LEU A 609 -9.05 -18.13 13.68
C LEU A 609 -9.66 -18.55 15.03
N ILE A 610 -10.86 -18.08 15.37
CA ILE A 610 -11.37 -18.14 16.76
C ILE A 610 -12.19 -19.40 17.09
N GLY A 611 -12.54 -20.22 16.10
CA GLY A 611 -13.17 -21.52 16.28
C GLY A 611 -14.68 -21.48 16.48
N GLY A 612 -15.22 -22.55 17.06
CA GLY A 612 -16.64 -22.76 17.27
C GLY A 612 -16.99 -24.24 17.45
N ARG A 613 -18.18 -24.52 17.95
CA ARG A 613 -18.77 -25.87 17.99
C ARG A 613 -19.99 -25.88 17.08
N ILE A 614 -19.80 -26.41 15.88
CA ILE A 614 -20.74 -26.22 14.78
C ILE A 614 -21.81 -27.30 14.80
N ALA A 615 -23.07 -26.91 14.99
CA ALA A 615 -24.22 -27.76 14.85
C ALA A 615 -24.79 -27.69 13.43
N SER A 616 -25.18 -28.83 12.88
CA SER A 616 -25.91 -28.93 11.62
C SER A 616 -27.41 -29.07 11.89
N PHE A 617 -28.24 -28.30 11.19
CA PHE A 617 -29.69 -28.37 11.31
C PHE A 617 -30.31 -29.56 10.54
N ALA A 618 -29.50 -30.31 9.78
CA ALA A 618 -29.91 -31.59 9.20
C ALA A 618 -29.74 -32.78 10.17
N GLY A 619 -29.16 -32.55 11.36
CA GLY A 619 -28.87 -33.57 12.37
C GLY A 619 -27.39 -33.93 12.50
N GLY A 620 -27.05 -34.79 13.47
CA GLY A 620 -25.68 -35.16 13.83
C GLY A 620 -25.14 -34.44 15.07
N GLY A 621 -23.97 -34.88 15.56
CA GLY A 621 -23.30 -34.25 16.71
C GLY A 621 -22.52 -32.99 16.31
N PRO A 622 -22.35 -32.01 17.22
CA PRO A 622 -21.62 -30.78 16.91
C PRO A 622 -20.13 -31.04 16.67
N VAL A 623 -19.55 -30.32 15.70
CA VAL A 623 -18.14 -30.45 15.31
C VAL A 623 -17.32 -29.29 15.88
N ASP A 624 -16.26 -29.59 16.64
CA ASP A 624 -15.33 -28.57 17.13
C ASP A 624 -14.29 -28.23 16.04
N ILE A 625 -14.27 -26.96 15.62
CA ILE A 625 -13.37 -26.48 14.57
C ILE A 625 -12.17 -25.70 15.11
N ARG A 626 -11.89 -25.73 16.41
CA ARG A 626 -10.75 -24.99 16.98
C ARG A 626 -9.42 -25.40 16.32
N GLY A 627 -8.69 -24.42 15.80
CA GLY A 627 -7.40 -24.65 15.12
C GLY A 627 -7.51 -25.41 13.79
N ARG A 628 -8.71 -25.44 13.19
CA ARG A 628 -9.01 -26.11 11.93
C ARG A 628 -9.91 -25.22 11.05
N ASP A 629 -9.76 -25.31 9.74
CA ASP A 629 -10.76 -24.84 8.78
C ASP A 629 -11.84 -25.93 8.60
N PHE A 630 -12.77 -25.75 7.67
CA PHE A 630 -13.86 -26.70 7.48
C PHE A 630 -14.30 -26.87 6.03
N ARG A 631 -14.97 -27.98 5.76
CA ARG A 631 -15.84 -28.17 4.60
C ARG A 631 -17.23 -28.61 5.04
N LEU A 632 -18.22 -28.29 4.21
CA LEU A 632 -19.61 -28.63 4.42
C LEU A 632 -20.28 -29.04 3.12
N ASN A 633 -21.34 -29.83 3.26
CA ASN A 633 -22.29 -30.10 2.19
C ASN A 633 -23.61 -29.42 2.56
N PRO A 634 -24.01 -28.33 1.88
CA PRO A 634 -25.22 -27.58 2.23
C PRO A 634 -26.51 -28.40 2.08
N ASP A 635 -26.53 -29.37 1.17
CA ASP A 635 -27.75 -30.11 0.83
C ASP A 635 -27.98 -31.31 1.77
N THR A 636 -26.90 -31.97 2.23
CA THR A 636 -27.00 -33.09 3.19
C THR A 636 -26.82 -32.66 4.65
N GLY A 637 -26.31 -31.45 4.88
CA GLY A 637 -25.93 -30.95 6.20
C GLY A 637 -24.68 -31.61 6.79
N ALA A 638 -23.90 -32.35 5.99
CA ALA A 638 -22.64 -32.91 6.46
C ALA A 638 -21.59 -31.82 6.67
N PHE A 639 -20.76 -31.97 7.72
CA PHE A 639 -19.77 -30.98 8.11
C PHE A 639 -18.50 -31.65 8.64
N GLU A 640 -17.33 -31.20 8.17
CA GLU A 640 -16.05 -31.81 8.52
C GLU A 640 -14.94 -30.77 8.73
N THR A 641 -14.03 -31.02 9.66
CA THR A 641 -12.81 -30.20 9.79
C THR A 641 -11.83 -30.45 8.64
N LEU A 642 -11.02 -29.43 8.35
CA LEU A 642 -9.93 -29.46 7.39
C LEU A 642 -8.62 -29.01 8.04
N ALA A 643 -7.52 -29.42 7.44
CA ALA A 643 -6.20 -28.91 7.82
C ALA A 643 -6.10 -27.43 7.41
N GLY A 644 -5.56 -26.64 8.33
CA GLY A 644 -5.34 -25.21 8.17
C GLY A 644 -6.05 -24.40 9.23
N LEU A 645 -5.66 -23.14 9.32
CA LEU A 645 -6.32 -22.14 10.15
C LEU A 645 -6.24 -20.84 9.36
N THR A 646 -7.32 -20.51 8.67
CA THR A 646 -7.41 -19.33 7.81
C THR A 646 -8.18 -18.23 8.55
N GLN A 647 -7.66 -17.00 8.53
CA GLN A 647 -8.45 -15.85 8.97
C GLN A 647 -9.34 -15.37 7.83
N HIS A 648 -8.78 -15.18 6.64
CA HIS A 648 -9.47 -14.68 5.45
C HIS A 648 -9.03 -15.39 4.18
N GLY A 649 -9.93 -15.52 3.21
CA GLY A 649 -9.59 -15.92 1.85
C GLY A 649 -9.17 -17.40 1.72
N ARG A 650 -9.98 -18.33 2.24
CA ARG A 650 -9.79 -19.77 1.97
C ARG A 650 -10.10 -20.07 0.50
N VAL A 651 -9.07 -20.07 -0.35
CA VAL A 651 -9.22 -20.18 -1.81
C VAL A 651 -8.46 -21.37 -2.38
N ARG A 652 -8.87 -21.77 -3.59
CA ARG A 652 -8.32 -22.92 -4.32
C ARG A 652 -7.78 -22.47 -5.68
N ASP A 653 -6.64 -23.03 -6.09
CA ASP A 653 -6.19 -22.94 -7.49
C ASP A 653 -6.98 -23.89 -8.40
N ASP A 654 -6.72 -23.92 -9.71
CA ASP A 654 -7.39 -24.86 -10.62
C ASP A 654 -7.06 -26.34 -10.36
N TRP A 655 -5.99 -26.62 -9.62
CA TRP A 655 -5.42 -27.96 -9.42
C TRP A 655 -5.86 -28.63 -8.13
N GLY A 656 -6.58 -27.92 -7.25
CA GLY A 656 -7.07 -28.48 -5.98
C GLY A 656 -6.15 -28.20 -4.80
N ASN A 657 -5.22 -27.26 -4.90
CA ASN A 657 -4.40 -26.80 -3.79
C ASN A 657 -5.10 -25.64 -3.09
N TRP A 658 -5.05 -25.62 -1.75
CA TRP A 658 -5.78 -24.68 -0.91
C TRP A 658 -4.85 -23.71 -0.20
N PHE A 659 -5.28 -22.44 -0.15
CA PHE A 659 -4.52 -21.33 0.40
C PHE A 659 -5.37 -20.46 1.34
N GLY A 660 -4.71 -19.66 2.16
CA GLY A 660 -5.34 -18.73 3.10
C GLY A 660 -4.37 -17.64 3.55
N CYS A 661 -4.89 -16.58 4.16
CA CYS A 661 -4.09 -15.54 4.80
C CYS A 661 -4.60 -15.17 6.21
N ASP A 662 -3.78 -14.41 6.92
CA ASP A 662 -4.15 -13.71 8.15
C ASP A 662 -3.48 -12.34 8.19
N ASN A 663 -3.87 -11.53 9.18
CA ASN A 663 -3.45 -10.13 9.28
C ASN A 663 -1.93 -9.90 9.23
N GLY A 664 -1.11 -10.87 9.65
CA GLY A 664 0.35 -10.80 9.66
C GLY A 664 1.06 -11.69 8.64
N THR A 665 0.34 -12.55 7.92
CA THR A 665 0.90 -13.46 6.92
C THR A 665 0.13 -13.41 5.62
N LEU A 666 0.80 -12.89 4.58
CA LEU A 666 0.25 -12.70 3.25
C LEU A 666 -0.32 -13.98 2.62
N LEU A 667 0.38 -15.12 2.74
CA LEU A 667 0.00 -16.33 2.02
C LEU A 667 0.47 -17.60 2.72
N ARG A 668 -0.48 -18.49 3.01
CA ARG A 668 -0.24 -19.85 3.51
C ARG A 668 -0.81 -20.87 2.53
N HIS A 669 -0.06 -21.95 2.30
CA HIS A 669 -0.54 -23.14 1.60
C HIS A 669 -0.88 -24.23 2.64
N TYR A 670 -1.93 -25.00 2.39
CA TYR A 670 -2.39 -26.11 3.24
C TYR A 670 -2.18 -27.45 2.53
N PRO A 671 -0.98 -28.07 2.64
CA PRO A 671 -0.57 -29.21 1.83
C PRO A 671 -1.19 -30.55 2.22
N LEU A 672 -1.92 -30.62 3.34
CA LEU A 672 -2.46 -31.86 3.88
C LEU A 672 -3.98 -31.89 3.80
N THR A 673 -4.53 -33.09 3.61
CA THR A 673 -5.98 -33.34 3.65
C THR A 673 -6.32 -34.11 4.92
N ASP A 674 -7.03 -33.46 5.84
CA ASP A 674 -7.30 -33.96 7.20
C ASP A 674 -8.04 -35.31 7.21
N TYR A 675 -8.98 -35.50 6.27
CA TYR A 675 -9.73 -36.75 6.11
C TYR A 675 -8.82 -37.99 5.99
N TYR A 676 -7.75 -37.94 5.19
CA TYR A 676 -6.83 -39.07 5.07
C TYR A 676 -5.98 -39.24 6.32
N LEU A 677 -5.57 -38.15 6.97
CA LEU A 677 -4.72 -38.20 8.16
C LEU A 677 -5.41 -38.90 9.33
N ARG A 678 -6.74 -38.72 9.48
CA ARG A 678 -7.53 -39.38 10.55
C ARG A 678 -7.52 -40.90 10.47
N ARG A 679 -7.20 -41.49 9.31
CA ARG A 679 -7.09 -42.94 9.11
C ARG A 679 -6.04 -43.56 10.04
N ASN A 680 -4.96 -42.83 10.35
CA ASN A 680 -3.91 -43.31 11.22
C ASN A 680 -3.72 -42.37 12.44
N PRO A 681 -4.39 -42.65 13.58
CA PRO A 681 -4.26 -41.82 14.78
C PRO A 681 -2.87 -41.90 15.44
N HIS A 682 -2.04 -42.85 15.00
CA HIS A 682 -0.69 -43.04 15.51
C HIS A 682 0.36 -42.19 14.80
N VAL A 683 -0.01 -41.28 13.90
CA VAL A 683 0.94 -40.43 13.19
C VAL A 683 0.65 -38.97 13.48
N SER A 684 1.68 -38.25 13.94
CA SER A 684 1.59 -36.80 14.17
C SER A 684 2.02 -36.09 12.87
N PRO A 685 1.10 -35.44 12.14
CA PRO A 685 1.46 -34.74 10.91
C PRO A 685 2.30 -33.48 11.21
N PRO A 686 3.04 -32.95 10.22
CA PRO A 686 3.69 -31.64 10.33
C PRO A 686 2.66 -30.50 10.44
N SER A 687 3.15 -29.25 10.57
CA SER A 687 2.30 -28.05 10.62
C SER A 687 1.25 -28.08 9.50
N PRO A 688 -0.04 -27.83 9.80
CA PRO A 688 -1.10 -27.93 8.80
C PRO A 688 -1.01 -26.83 7.72
N GLY A 689 -0.27 -25.74 7.97
CA GLY A 689 -0.05 -24.65 7.03
C GLY A 689 1.42 -24.25 6.88
N VAL A 690 1.81 -23.86 5.66
CA VAL A 690 3.15 -23.41 5.28
C VAL A 690 3.08 -22.00 4.74
N GLY A 691 3.81 -21.06 5.33
CA GLY A 691 3.97 -19.73 4.74
C GLY A 691 4.68 -19.80 3.40
N ALA A 692 4.03 -19.38 2.32
CA ALA A 692 4.60 -19.42 0.97
C ALA A 692 5.54 -18.24 0.73
N ALA A 693 5.24 -17.06 1.28
CA ALA A 693 6.07 -15.86 1.18
C ALA A 693 7.18 -15.83 2.27
N GLY A 694 8.11 -16.78 2.20
CA GLY A 694 9.14 -17.00 3.23
C GLY A 694 10.48 -16.26 3.03
N TYR A 695 10.55 -15.26 2.14
CA TYR A 695 11.78 -14.51 1.87
C TYR A 695 12.00 -13.38 2.88
N PRO A 696 13.25 -12.92 3.10
CA PRO A 696 13.53 -11.80 4.00
C PRO A 696 12.69 -10.56 3.65
N ASP A 697 12.10 -9.94 4.66
CA ASP A 697 11.27 -8.72 4.51
C ASP A 697 9.98 -8.92 3.67
N ALA A 698 9.46 -10.14 3.56
CA ALA A 698 8.23 -10.44 2.81
C ALA A 698 7.00 -9.60 3.22
N ASN A 699 6.95 -9.20 4.49
CA ASN A 699 5.88 -8.36 5.03
C ASN A 699 6.10 -6.86 4.78
N ARG A 700 7.16 -6.42 4.10
CA ARG A 700 7.33 -5.02 3.71
C ARG A 700 6.43 -4.66 2.52
N VAL A 701 5.75 -3.54 2.62
CA VAL A 701 4.85 -2.99 1.60
C VAL A 701 5.32 -1.62 1.10
N PHE A 702 4.83 -1.22 -0.07
CA PHE A 702 5.24 0.02 -0.75
C PHE A 702 4.03 0.91 -1.07
N PRO A 703 3.37 1.50 -0.05
CA PRO A 703 2.24 2.40 -0.26
C PRO A 703 2.66 3.66 -1.04
N VAL A 704 1.70 4.23 -1.77
CA VAL A 704 1.84 5.54 -2.43
C VAL A 704 1.07 6.65 -1.73
N SER A 705 0.24 6.29 -0.74
CA SER A 705 -0.49 7.22 0.10
C SER A 705 0.42 7.90 1.13
N GLN A 706 -0.02 9.06 1.63
CA GLN A 706 0.68 9.71 2.74
C GLN A 706 0.50 8.87 4.01
N PRO A 707 1.58 8.53 4.74
CA PRO A 707 1.45 7.81 5.99
C PRO A 707 0.59 8.58 6.99
N LEU A 708 -0.51 7.99 7.44
CA LEU A 708 -1.25 8.47 8.60
C LEU A 708 -0.59 7.97 9.89
N GLU A 709 -0.78 8.71 10.98
CA GLU A 709 -0.30 8.31 12.31
C GLU A 709 -0.91 6.95 12.68
N ARG A 710 -0.12 5.99 13.13
CA ARG A 710 -0.54 4.58 13.20
C ARG A 710 -1.10 4.20 14.56
N PHE A 711 -2.01 3.24 14.58
CA PHE A 711 -2.77 2.85 15.77
C PHE A 711 -2.08 1.77 16.62
N ASN A 712 -1.27 0.89 16.01
CA ASN A 712 -0.81 -0.35 16.66
C ASN A 712 0.71 -0.44 16.90
N ASP A 713 1.57 0.32 16.21
CA ASP A 713 3.02 0.41 16.48
C ASP A 713 3.72 1.40 15.51
N PRO A 714 4.54 2.36 15.96
CA PRO A 714 5.43 3.15 15.09
C PRO A 714 6.45 2.29 14.31
N ASP A 715 6.85 1.12 14.82
CA ASP A 715 7.88 0.26 14.22
C ASP A 715 7.37 -0.60 13.04
N HIS A 716 6.05 -0.59 12.81
CA HIS A 716 5.39 -1.29 11.70
C HIS A 716 5.13 -0.41 10.49
N ILE A 717 5.80 0.74 10.36
CA ILE A 717 5.71 1.58 9.16
C ILE A 717 6.03 0.76 7.91
N ASN A 718 5.13 0.82 6.92
CA ASN A 718 5.24 0.10 5.65
C ASN A 718 5.42 -1.41 5.80
N ARG A 719 4.74 -2.01 6.78
CA ARG A 719 4.64 -3.47 6.94
C ARG A 719 3.18 -3.93 6.96
N VAL A 720 2.94 -5.16 6.49
CA VAL A 720 1.63 -5.80 6.48
C VAL A 720 1.09 -5.88 7.91
N THR A 721 -0.13 -5.40 8.11
CA THR A 721 -0.84 -5.42 9.41
C THR A 721 -2.29 -5.87 9.29
N SER A 722 -2.82 -5.92 8.07
CA SER A 722 -4.24 -6.14 7.80
C SER A 722 -4.48 -7.02 6.57
N ALA A 723 -3.55 -7.91 6.23
CA ALA A 723 -3.70 -8.77 5.05
C ALA A 723 -5.04 -9.54 5.07
N CYS A 724 -5.80 -9.41 3.99
CA CYS A 724 -7.12 -10.00 3.84
C CYS A 724 -7.45 -10.27 2.36
N GLY A 725 -8.66 -10.77 2.11
CA GLY A 725 -9.23 -10.82 0.76
C GLY A 725 -8.46 -11.65 -0.25
N LEU A 726 -7.66 -12.63 0.18
CA LEU A 726 -6.79 -13.43 -0.71
C LEU A 726 -7.59 -14.04 -1.86
N GLY A 727 -7.15 -13.79 -3.10
CA GLY A 727 -7.65 -14.40 -4.32
C GLY A 727 -6.53 -14.93 -5.20
N LEU A 728 -6.79 -16.02 -5.93
CA LEU A 728 -5.92 -16.51 -6.99
C LEU A 728 -6.50 -16.14 -8.34
N TYR A 729 -5.69 -15.61 -9.24
CA TYR A 729 -6.16 -15.26 -10.58
C TYR A 729 -6.24 -16.51 -11.46
N ARG A 730 -7.46 -16.88 -11.86
CA ARG A 730 -7.77 -18.14 -12.57
C ARG A 730 -8.21 -17.88 -14.01
N ASP A 731 -7.53 -16.96 -14.69
CA ASP A 731 -7.80 -16.57 -16.07
C ASP A 731 -6.51 -16.10 -16.76
N THR A 732 -6.54 -15.88 -18.08
CA THR A 732 -5.41 -15.41 -18.89
C THR A 732 -5.66 -14.03 -19.54
N LEU A 733 -6.78 -13.36 -19.25
CA LEU A 733 -7.11 -12.04 -19.80
C LEU A 733 -6.03 -11.00 -19.48
N LEU A 734 -5.61 -10.90 -18.21
CA LEU A 734 -4.49 -10.06 -17.76
C LEU A 734 -3.15 -10.40 -18.43
N GLY A 735 -3.00 -11.62 -18.94
CA GLY A 735 -1.75 -12.19 -19.46
C GLY A 735 -1.42 -13.52 -18.78
N ASP A 736 -0.76 -14.43 -19.49
CA ASP A 736 -0.38 -15.76 -18.98
C ASP A 736 0.55 -15.66 -17.77
N GLU A 737 1.32 -14.57 -17.65
CA GLU A 737 2.22 -14.33 -16.54
C GLU A 737 1.51 -14.07 -15.20
N PHE A 738 0.22 -13.75 -15.22
CA PHE A 738 -0.63 -13.53 -14.04
C PHE A 738 -1.41 -14.78 -13.62
N TYR A 739 -1.59 -15.75 -14.52
CA TYR A 739 -2.37 -16.95 -14.23
C TYR A 739 -1.75 -17.73 -13.05
N GLY A 740 -2.56 -17.99 -12.04
CA GLY A 740 -2.15 -18.68 -10.81
C GLY A 740 -1.44 -17.79 -9.78
N ASP A 741 -1.22 -16.50 -10.06
CA ASP A 741 -0.65 -15.59 -9.06
C ASP A 741 -1.68 -15.27 -7.96
N ALA A 742 -1.16 -15.03 -6.76
CA ALA A 742 -1.94 -14.67 -5.59
C ALA A 742 -2.01 -13.15 -5.43
N PHE A 743 -3.20 -12.65 -5.11
CA PHE A 743 -3.46 -11.24 -4.85
C PHE A 743 -4.07 -11.08 -3.46
N ILE A 744 -3.52 -10.15 -2.68
CA ILE A 744 -3.84 -10.00 -1.26
C ILE A 744 -4.10 -8.53 -0.97
N CYS A 745 -5.25 -8.22 -0.38
CA CYS A 745 -5.59 -6.86 0.00
C CYS A 745 -4.84 -6.47 1.28
N GLU A 746 -4.36 -5.22 1.34
CA GLU A 746 -3.82 -4.59 2.54
C GLU A 746 -4.52 -3.23 2.71
N PRO A 747 -5.69 -3.19 3.39
CA PRO A 747 -6.53 -2.02 3.44
C PRO A 747 -5.90 -0.86 4.22
N VAL A 748 -5.12 -1.13 5.27
CA VAL A 748 -4.49 -0.09 6.09
C VAL A 748 -3.52 0.77 5.27
N HIS A 749 -2.80 0.16 4.33
CA HIS A 749 -1.86 0.82 3.43
C HIS A 749 -2.44 1.11 2.03
N ASN A 750 -3.75 0.98 1.85
CA ASN A 750 -4.46 1.35 0.62
C ASN A 750 -3.93 0.65 -0.64
N LEU A 751 -3.63 -0.65 -0.55
CA LEU A 751 -2.96 -1.38 -1.64
C LEU A 751 -3.40 -2.85 -1.77
N VAL A 752 -3.04 -3.44 -2.91
CA VAL A 752 -3.14 -4.89 -3.18
C VAL A 752 -1.75 -5.40 -3.56
N ARG A 753 -1.30 -6.45 -2.87
CA ARG A 753 -0.04 -7.15 -3.09
C ARG A 753 -0.23 -8.30 -4.08
N ARG A 754 0.67 -8.44 -5.06
CA ARG A 754 0.79 -9.61 -5.93
C ARG A 754 1.94 -10.51 -5.49
N LEU A 755 1.73 -11.82 -5.53
CA LEU A 755 2.75 -12.84 -5.27
C LEU A 755 2.69 -13.94 -6.34
N LYS A 756 3.83 -14.24 -6.95
CA LYS A 756 3.98 -15.32 -7.92
C LYS A 756 4.30 -16.63 -7.22
N LEU A 757 3.46 -17.64 -7.45
CA LEU A 757 3.62 -18.97 -6.85
C LEU A 757 4.64 -19.82 -7.63
N GLN A 758 5.44 -20.60 -6.89
CA GLN A 758 6.38 -21.58 -7.42
C GLN A 758 6.26 -22.89 -6.63
N PRO A 759 6.05 -24.04 -7.29
CA PRO A 759 6.07 -25.34 -6.63
C PRO A 759 7.42 -25.61 -5.95
N ARG A 760 7.37 -26.19 -4.75
CA ARG A 760 8.51 -26.61 -3.94
C ARG A 760 8.14 -27.89 -3.21
N GLY A 761 8.50 -29.05 -3.76
CA GLY A 761 8.00 -30.34 -3.27
C GLY A 761 6.47 -30.41 -3.41
N VAL A 762 5.77 -30.83 -2.36
CA VAL A 762 4.28 -30.79 -2.29
C VAL A 762 3.75 -29.50 -1.66
N THR A 763 4.54 -28.44 -1.66
CA THR A 763 4.13 -27.11 -1.19
C THR A 763 4.57 -26.02 -2.17
N PHE A 764 4.45 -24.76 -1.79
CA PHE A 764 4.80 -23.61 -2.62
C PHE A 764 5.75 -22.66 -1.90
N SER A 765 6.62 -22.02 -2.68
CA SER A 765 7.22 -20.73 -2.34
C SER A 765 6.54 -19.65 -3.17
N ALA A 766 6.62 -18.40 -2.70
CA ALA A 766 6.08 -17.26 -3.42
C ALA A 766 7.07 -16.09 -3.37
N TYR A 767 7.13 -15.31 -4.44
CA TYR A 767 7.95 -14.11 -4.52
C TYR A 767 7.17 -12.96 -5.15
N ARG A 768 7.65 -11.74 -4.96
CA ARG A 768 7.06 -10.54 -5.54
C ARG A 768 7.67 -10.27 -6.92
N PRO A 769 6.89 -10.32 -8.02
CA PRO A 769 7.43 -10.09 -9.35
C PRO A 769 7.91 -8.64 -9.58
N GLU A 770 7.40 -7.67 -8.82
CA GLU A 770 7.79 -6.25 -8.89
C GLU A 770 9.15 -5.94 -8.23
N GLY A 771 9.85 -6.95 -7.70
CA GLY A 771 11.18 -6.80 -7.10
C GLY A 771 11.18 -6.20 -5.69
N LYS A 772 12.35 -5.78 -5.20
CA LYS A 772 12.54 -5.36 -3.79
C LYS A 772 12.05 -3.94 -3.48
N THR A 773 11.91 -3.07 -4.49
CA THR A 773 11.60 -1.65 -4.32
C THR A 773 10.59 -1.12 -5.32
N GLY A 774 10.11 -1.95 -6.25
CA GLY A 774 9.08 -1.54 -7.21
C GLY A 774 7.76 -1.19 -6.50
N PRO A 775 6.87 -0.41 -7.14
CA PRO A 775 5.54 -0.10 -6.59
C PRO A 775 4.70 -1.37 -6.44
N GLU A 776 3.71 -1.37 -5.55
CA GLU A 776 2.78 -2.49 -5.44
C GLU A 776 1.93 -2.68 -6.70
N PHE A 777 1.38 -3.90 -6.86
CA PHE A 777 0.55 -4.25 -8.00
C PHE A 777 -0.59 -3.26 -8.22
N LEU A 778 -1.28 -2.88 -7.14
CA LEU A 778 -2.24 -1.80 -7.13
C LEU A 778 -2.07 -1.02 -5.82
N ALA A 779 -1.98 0.31 -5.90
CA ALA A 779 -1.91 1.17 -4.72
C ALA A 779 -2.61 2.51 -4.97
N SER A 780 -3.31 3.03 -3.97
CA SER A 780 -4.00 4.32 -4.04
C SER A 780 -3.32 5.40 -3.23
N THR A 781 -3.37 6.64 -3.74
CA THR A 781 -3.02 7.86 -2.98
C THR A 781 -4.20 8.36 -2.13
N ASP A 782 -5.37 7.75 -2.28
CA ASP A 782 -6.55 8.02 -1.47
C ASP A 782 -6.51 7.20 -0.18
N ASN A 783 -6.41 7.88 0.97
CA ASN A 783 -6.37 7.23 2.29
C ASN A 783 -7.67 6.52 2.67
N TRP A 784 -8.75 6.73 1.92
CA TRP A 784 -10.05 6.08 2.15
C TRP A 784 -10.22 4.77 1.37
N PHE A 785 -9.31 4.45 0.45
CA PHE A 785 -9.34 3.19 -0.29
C PHE A 785 -8.97 2.02 0.63
N ARG A 786 -9.95 1.16 0.96
CA ARG A 786 -9.86 0.01 1.87
C ARG A 786 -10.28 -1.28 1.14
N PRO A 787 -9.40 -1.85 0.28
CA PRO A 787 -9.69 -3.10 -0.40
C PRO A 787 -9.92 -4.23 0.63
N ALA A 788 -11.04 -4.94 0.49
CA ALA A 788 -11.50 -5.98 1.41
C ALA A 788 -11.50 -7.38 0.78
N GLU A 789 -11.79 -7.49 -0.52
CA GLU A 789 -11.73 -8.75 -1.27
C GLU A 789 -11.18 -8.53 -2.68
N ILE A 790 -10.45 -9.52 -3.21
CA ILE A 790 -10.09 -9.59 -4.62
C ILE A 790 -10.45 -10.95 -5.23
N ARG A 791 -11.03 -10.98 -6.43
CA ARG A 791 -11.48 -12.22 -7.08
C ARG A 791 -11.48 -12.13 -8.61
N THR A 792 -11.31 -13.27 -9.28
CA THR A 792 -11.49 -13.38 -10.74
C THR A 792 -12.97 -13.30 -11.10
N GLY A 793 -13.37 -12.31 -11.91
CA GLY A 793 -14.73 -12.18 -12.41
C GLY A 793 -15.03 -13.14 -13.57
N PRO A 794 -16.32 -13.44 -13.87
CA PRO A 794 -16.72 -14.29 -15.00
C PRO A 794 -16.40 -13.65 -16.37
N ASP A 795 -16.14 -12.35 -16.38
CA ASP A 795 -15.72 -11.53 -17.51
C ASP A 795 -14.20 -11.60 -17.79
N GLY A 796 -13.43 -12.23 -16.88
CA GLY A 796 -11.98 -12.35 -16.91
C GLY A 796 -11.22 -11.24 -16.18
N GLY A 797 -11.89 -10.19 -15.73
CA GLY A 797 -11.24 -9.12 -14.97
C GLY A 797 -10.88 -9.57 -13.55
N LEU A 798 -9.95 -8.87 -12.93
CA LEU A 798 -9.65 -9.04 -11.51
C LEU A 798 -10.40 -7.96 -10.71
N TRP A 799 -11.44 -8.38 -10.00
CA TRP A 799 -12.37 -7.50 -9.28
C TRP A 799 -11.85 -7.19 -7.88
N VAL A 800 -11.83 -5.92 -7.51
CA VAL A 800 -11.38 -5.42 -6.20
C VAL A 800 -12.56 -4.77 -5.50
N VAL A 801 -12.95 -5.33 -4.36
CA VAL A 801 -14.03 -4.83 -3.50
C VAL A 801 -13.43 -3.87 -2.49
N ASP A 802 -13.92 -2.64 -2.45
CA ASP A 802 -13.41 -1.57 -1.60
C ASP A 802 -14.51 -1.04 -0.68
N MET A 803 -14.35 -1.28 0.63
CA MET A 803 -15.30 -0.83 1.64
C MET A 803 -15.40 0.70 1.71
N TYR A 804 -14.35 1.39 1.26
CA TYR A 804 -14.21 2.84 1.23
C TYR A 804 -14.49 3.57 2.54
N ARG A 805 -13.53 3.50 3.46
CA ARG A 805 -13.63 4.06 4.81
C ARG A 805 -12.39 4.84 5.20
N PHE A 806 -12.60 5.88 6.01
CA PHE A 806 -11.48 6.53 6.67
C PHE A 806 -10.71 5.56 7.57
N LEU A 807 -11.42 4.75 8.36
CA LEU A 807 -10.86 3.81 9.32
C LEU A 807 -11.47 2.41 9.12
N VAL A 808 -10.64 1.36 9.16
CA VAL A 808 -11.10 -0.04 9.09
C VAL A 808 -10.75 -0.82 10.36
N GLU A 809 -9.81 -0.32 11.16
CA GLU A 809 -9.43 -0.89 12.44
C GLU A 809 -10.59 -0.86 13.43
N HIS A 810 -10.84 -1.99 14.08
CA HIS A 810 -11.90 -2.06 15.06
C HIS A 810 -11.58 -1.17 16.29
N PRO A 811 -12.51 -0.35 16.79
CA PRO A 811 -12.27 0.61 17.89
C PRO A 811 -11.64 0.04 19.15
N ARG A 812 -11.91 -1.24 19.46
CA ARG A 812 -11.31 -1.99 20.58
C ARG A 812 -9.77 -1.99 20.58
N TRP A 813 -9.13 -1.83 19.43
CA TRP A 813 -7.68 -1.84 19.30
C TRP A 813 -7.06 -0.43 19.26
N ILE A 814 -7.87 0.61 19.45
CA ILE A 814 -7.43 2.01 19.38
C ILE A 814 -7.41 2.61 20.79
N GLN A 815 -6.37 3.38 21.09
CA GLN A 815 -6.22 4.07 22.38
C GLN A 815 -7.40 5.04 22.64
N PRO A 816 -8.03 5.04 23.83
CA PRO A 816 -9.26 5.79 24.10
C PRO A 816 -9.17 7.30 23.79
N GLY A 817 -8.07 7.96 24.16
CA GLY A 817 -7.90 9.40 23.91
C GLY A 817 -7.83 9.78 22.44
N ARG A 818 -7.37 8.85 21.57
CA ARG A 818 -7.35 9.04 20.13
C ARG A 818 -8.69 8.68 19.50
N LEU A 819 -9.32 7.58 19.94
CA LEU A 819 -10.67 7.19 19.50
C LEU A 819 -11.69 8.32 19.73
N ALA A 820 -11.58 9.06 20.84
CA ALA A 820 -12.42 10.23 21.12
C ALA A 820 -12.32 11.38 20.10
N ARG A 821 -11.29 11.37 19.24
CA ARG A 821 -11.01 12.39 18.23
C ARG A 821 -11.23 11.88 16.80
N ILE A 822 -11.63 10.62 16.62
CA ILE A 822 -11.78 9.95 15.33
C ILE A 822 -13.22 9.48 15.15
N ASP A 823 -13.76 9.65 13.94
CA ASP A 823 -15.02 9.05 13.55
C ASP A 823 -14.77 7.65 12.97
N ALA A 824 -15.05 6.63 13.78
CA ALA A 824 -14.89 5.24 13.37
C ALA A 824 -15.92 4.78 12.31
N ARG A 825 -16.94 5.60 12.01
CA ARG A 825 -17.96 5.33 10.99
C ARG A 825 -17.86 6.26 9.77
N ALA A 826 -16.83 7.10 9.69
CA ALA A 826 -16.60 7.98 8.55
C ALA A 826 -16.52 7.17 7.24
N GLY A 827 -17.43 7.47 6.32
CA GLY A 827 -17.63 6.74 5.06
C GLY A 827 -18.61 5.57 5.12
N SER A 828 -19.41 5.40 6.19
CA SER A 828 -20.39 4.30 6.28
C SER A 828 -21.51 4.32 5.26
N ASP A 829 -21.72 5.44 4.60
CA ASP A 829 -22.63 5.59 3.47
C ASP A 829 -21.96 5.30 2.13
N ARG A 830 -20.72 4.77 2.13
CA ARG A 830 -19.86 4.68 0.94
C ARG A 830 -19.36 3.28 0.61
N GLY A 831 -18.98 3.05 -0.65
CA GLY A 831 -18.42 1.79 -1.14
C GLY A 831 -18.04 1.83 -2.62
N ARG A 832 -17.03 1.07 -3.06
CA ARG A 832 -16.68 0.91 -4.48
C ARG A 832 -16.39 -0.54 -4.84
N ILE A 833 -16.65 -0.89 -6.09
CA ILE A 833 -16.14 -2.09 -6.74
C ILE A 833 -15.36 -1.64 -7.97
N TYR A 834 -14.11 -2.07 -8.07
CA TYR A 834 -13.24 -1.83 -9.20
C TYR A 834 -12.95 -3.13 -9.95
N ARG A 835 -12.50 -3.01 -11.19
CA ARG A 835 -12.01 -4.13 -12.00
C ARG A 835 -10.71 -3.77 -12.70
N VAL A 836 -9.72 -4.66 -12.61
CA VAL A 836 -8.42 -4.53 -13.30
C VAL A 836 -8.44 -5.37 -14.58
N ILE A 837 -8.00 -4.77 -15.69
CA ILE A 837 -7.91 -5.41 -17.01
C ILE A 837 -6.73 -4.85 -17.85
N PRO A 838 -6.29 -5.51 -18.93
CA PRO A 838 -5.22 -5.00 -19.79
C PRO A 838 -5.65 -3.73 -20.51
N SER A 839 -4.82 -2.70 -20.54
CA SER A 839 -5.09 -1.40 -21.18
C SER A 839 -5.49 -1.51 -22.66
N SER A 840 -5.07 -2.57 -23.35
CA SER A 840 -5.35 -2.81 -24.77
C SER A 840 -6.56 -3.70 -25.06
N LYS A 841 -7.18 -4.31 -24.04
CA LYS A 841 -8.26 -5.29 -24.20
C LYS A 841 -9.54 -4.87 -23.47
N LYS A 842 -10.67 -5.39 -23.96
CA LYS A 842 -11.97 -5.35 -23.29
C LYS A 842 -12.22 -6.66 -22.53
N THR A 843 -13.18 -6.63 -21.62
CA THR A 843 -13.69 -7.82 -20.93
C THR A 843 -14.42 -8.75 -21.89
N ARG A 844 -14.61 -10.01 -21.47
CA ARG A 844 -15.49 -10.96 -22.17
C ARG A 844 -16.94 -10.79 -21.71
N PRO A 845 -17.93 -10.95 -22.60
CA PRO A 845 -19.33 -10.96 -22.22
C PRO A 845 -19.61 -12.08 -21.21
N VAL A 846 -20.43 -11.79 -20.19
CA VAL A 846 -20.87 -12.77 -19.20
C VAL A 846 -22.15 -13.45 -19.72
N PRO A 847 -22.14 -14.75 -20.04
CA PRO A 847 -23.34 -15.43 -20.53
C PRO A 847 -24.29 -15.80 -19.39
N ASP A 848 -25.60 -15.70 -19.62
CA ASP A 848 -26.61 -16.34 -18.77
C ASP A 848 -26.53 -17.87 -18.97
N LEU A 849 -26.05 -18.56 -17.93
CA LEU A 849 -25.85 -20.00 -17.91
C LEU A 849 -27.14 -20.77 -17.66
N THR A 850 -28.15 -20.13 -17.04
CA THR A 850 -29.42 -20.79 -16.69
C THR A 850 -30.22 -21.19 -17.94
N ARG A 851 -29.93 -20.56 -19.08
CA ARG A 851 -30.59 -20.82 -20.37
C ARG A 851 -29.86 -21.82 -21.26
N ARG A 852 -28.76 -22.43 -20.78
CA ARG A 852 -27.93 -23.34 -21.59
C ARG A 852 -28.29 -24.80 -21.35
N THR A 853 -28.24 -25.60 -22.43
CA THR A 853 -28.31 -27.06 -22.36
C THR A 853 -27.07 -27.64 -21.65
N GLY A 854 -27.15 -28.84 -21.07
CA GLY A 854 -25.99 -29.50 -20.45
C GLY A 854 -24.78 -29.66 -21.36
N ALA A 855 -24.99 -29.96 -22.64
CA ALA A 855 -23.90 -30.00 -23.62
C ALA A 855 -23.29 -28.59 -23.85
N GLY A 856 -24.13 -27.55 -23.89
CA GLY A 856 -23.69 -26.16 -23.98
C GLY A 856 -22.94 -25.68 -22.74
N LEU A 857 -23.31 -26.15 -21.54
CA LEU A 857 -22.60 -25.91 -20.29
C LEU A 857 -21.28 -26.67 -20.26
N ALA A 858 -21.26 -27.96 -20.66
CA ALA A 858 -20.05 -28.76 -20.70
C ALA A 858 -18.97 -28.12 -21.58
N LYS A 859 -19.35 -27.59 -22.75
CA LYS A 859 -18.44 -26.84 -23.64
C LYS A 859 -17.80 -25.61 -22.98
N LEU A 860 -18.47 -24.96 -22.02
CA LEU A 860 -17.89 -23.83 -21.29
C LEU A 860 -16.75 -24.22 -20.35
N LEU A 861 -16.57 -25.49 -20.03
CA LEU A 861 -15.40 -25.95 -19.28
C LEU A 861 -14.09 -25.75 -20.07
N GLU A 862 -14.12 -25.52 -21.39
CA GLU A 862 -12.95 -25.08 -22.19
C GLU A 862 -12.66 -23.57 -22.06
N SER A 863 -13.47 -22.81 -21.33
CA SER A 863 -13.13 -21.40 -21.07
C SER A 863 -11.82 -21.32 -20.28
N PRO A 864 -10.91 -20.37 -20.58
CA PRO A 864 -9.76 -20.10 -19.72
C PRO A 864 -10.17 -19.51 -18.36
N ASN A 865 -11.40 -19.02 -18.22
CA ASN A 865 -11.93 -18.42 -17.00
C ASN A 865 -12.40 -19.46 -15.97
N GLY A 866 -11.68 -19.59 -14.86
CA GLY A 866 -11.98 -20.53 -13.78
C GLY A 866 -13.32 -20.31 -13.10
N THR A 867 -13.75 -19.05 -12.95
CA THR A 867 -15.07 -18.71 -12.37
C THR A 867 -16.20 -19.21 -13.27
N LEU A 868 -16.11 -18.97 -14.58
CA LEU A 868 -17.10 -19.43 -15.56
C LEU A 868 -17.14 -20.95 -15.65
N ARG A 869 -15.98 -21.63 -15.63
CA ARG A 869 -15.94 -23.09 -15.60
C ARG A 869 -16.62 -23.63 -14.34
N GLU A 870 -16.35 -23.04 -13.18
CA GLU A 870 -16.94 -23.42 -11.89
C GLU A 870 -18.46 -23.28 -11.89
N LEU A 871 -18.99 -22.15 -12.36
CA LEU A 871 -20.44 -21.95 -12.49
C LEU A 871 -21.06 -22.95 -13.47
N ALA A 872 -20.44 -23.21 -14.62
CA ALA A 872 -20.93 -24.20 -15.57
C ALA A 872 -20.93 -25.63 -14.99
N HIS A 873 -19.86 -26.00 -14.26
CA HIS A 873 -19.79 -27.28 -13.55
C HIS A 873 -20.91 -27.42 -12.52
N GLN A 874 -21.10 -26.41 -11.67
CA GLN A 874 -22.17 -26.37 -10.69
C GLN A 874 -23.55 -26.53 -11.34
N GLN A 875 -23.85 -25.78 -12.41
CA GLN A 875 -25.13 -25.87 -13.11
C GLN A 875 -25.40 -27.29 -13.65
N ILE A 876 -24.39 -27.94 -14.25
CA ILE A 876 -24.53 -29.31 -14.75
C ILE A 876 -24.87 -30.30 -13.62
N VAL A 877 -24.11 -30.25 -12.53
CA VAL A 877 -24.32 -31.14 -11.37
C VAL A 877 -25.65 -30.84 -10.69
N TRP A 878 -25.99 -29.57 -10.55
CA TRP A 878 -27.20 -29.16 -9.83
C TRP A 878 -28.49 -29.51 -10.56
N ALA A 879 -28.48 -29.44 -11.89
CA ALA A 879 -29.58 -29.92 -12.72
C ALA A 879 -29.62 -31.45 -12.85
N ALA A 880 -28.60 -32.16 -12.33
CA ALA A 880 -28.37 -33.59 -12.54
C ALA A 880 -28.41 -33.97 -14.04
N ASP A 881 -27.89 -33.09 -14.91
CA ASP A 881 -28.03 -33.20 -16.36
C ASP A 881 -27.11 -34.29 -16.92
N LYS A 882 -27.64 -35.50 -16.99
CA LYS A 882 -26.95 -36.68 -17.56
C LYS A 882 -26.67 -36.54 -19.06
N ALA A 883 -27.36 -35.65 -19.78
CA ALA A 883 -27.10 -35.41 -21.20
C ALA A 883 -25.77 -34.68 -21.43
N ALA A 884 -25.18 -34.06 -20.39
CA ALA A 884 -23.84 -33.48 -20.45
C ALA A 884 -22.72 -34.56 -20.49
N ALA A 885 -22.99 -35.79 -20.04
CA ALA A 885 -21.97 -36.81 -19.82
C ALA A 885 -21.14 -37.19 -21.07
N PRO A 886 -21.70 -37.32 -22.30
CA PRO A 886 -20.91 -37.58 -23.50
C PRO A 886 -19.88 -36.48 -23.79
N GLU A 887 -20.29 -35.22 -23.67
CA GLU A 887 -19.40 -34.07 -23.92
C GLU A 887 -18.37 -33.91 -22.80
N LEU A 888 -18.76 -34.08 -21.54
CA LEU A 888 -17.81 -34.11 -20.41
C LEU A 888 -16.77 -35.22 -20.58
N ARG A 889 -17.17 -36.40 -21.06
CA ARG A 889 -16.24 -37.49 -21.34
C ARG A 889 -15.29 -37.17 -22.48
N ARG A 890 -15.77 -36.53 -23.54
CA ARG A 890 -14.92 -36.03 -24.63
C ARG A 890 -13.88 -35.05 -24.07
N LEU A 891 -14.31 -34.08 -23.26
CA LEU A 891 -13.43 -33.11 -22.62
C LEU A 891 -12.44 -33.75 -21.66
N ALA A 892 -12.85 -34.70 -20.82
CA ALA A 892 -11.96 -35.42 -19.91
C ALA A 892 -10.81 -36.14 -20.64
N ARG A 893 -11.03 -36.62 -21.86
CA ARG A 893 -10.05 -37.37 -22.66
C ARG A 893 -9.22 -36.51 -23.60
N SER A 894 -9.83 -35.49 -24.20
CA SER A 894 -9.24 -34.75 -25.32
C SER A 894 -9.44 -33.22 -25.22
N GLY A 895 -9.85 -32.71 -24.07
CA GLY A 895 -9.95 -31.26 -23.85
C GLY A 895 -8.58 -30.60 -23.99
N SER A 896 -8.54 -29.40 -24.56
CA SER A 896 -7.28 -28.73 -24.93
C SER A 896 -6.46 -28.34 -23.69
N GLN A 897 -7.15 -27.93 -22.63
CA GLN A 897 -6.56 -27.43 -21.40
C GLN A 897 -6.61 -28.47 -20.27
N PRO A 898 -5.53 -28.67 -19.51
CA PRO A 898 -5.51 -29.65 -18.42
C PRO A 898 -6.51 -29.35 -17.30
N GLN A 899 -6.77 -28.08 -16.97
CA GLN A 899 -7.79 -27.68 -16.00
C GLN A 899 -9.20 -28.06 -16.44
N THR A 900 -9.49 -28.01 -17.74
CA THR A 900 -10.74 -28.49 -18.32
C THR A 900 -10.89 -30.00 -18.13
N ARG A 901 -9.83 -30.77 -18.37
CA ARG A 901 -9.85 -32.23 -18.21
C ARG A 901 -10.06 -32.64 -16.75
N VAL A 902 -9.37 -31.99 -15.80
CA VAL A 902 -9.57 -32.17 -14.35
C VAL A 902 -11.02 -31.92 -13.96
N GLN A 903 -11.57 -30.78 -14.39
CA GLN A 903 -12.91 -30.38 -14.00
C GLN A 903 -14.01 -31.23 -14.64
N ALA A 904 -13.80 -31.69 -15.88
CA ALA A 904 -14.71 -32.62 -16.54
C ALA A 904 -14.74 -34.00 -15.85
N LEU A 905 -13.59 -34.49 -15.37
CA LEU A 905 -13.52 -35.71 -14.55
C LEU A 905 -14.27 -35.55 -13.23
N ALA A 906 -14.12 -34.41 -12.55
CA ALA A 906 -14.86 -34.09 -11.32
C ALA A 906 -16.38 -34.05 -11.58
N ALA A 907 -16.82 -33.36 -12.63
CA ALA A 907 -18.23 -33.27 -13.01
C ALA A 907 -18.85 -34.65 -13.32
N LEU A 908 -18.11 -35.51 -14.04
CA LEU A 908 -18.55 -36.89 -14.29
C LEU A 908 -18.67 -37.69 -12.99
N ALA A 909 -17.77 -37.49 -12.04
CA ALA A 909 -17.80 -38.18 -10.75
C ALA A 909 -19.02 -37.75 -9.92
N GLU A 910 -19.26 -36.44 -9.81
CA GLU A 910 -20.39 -35.88 -9.07
C GLU A 910 -21.75 -36.26 -9.69
N LEU A 911 -21.82 -36.42 -11.01
CA LEU A 911 -23.00 -36.95 -11.70
C LEU A 911 -23.21 -38.46 -11.54
N GLY A 912 -22.27 -39.19 -10.92
CA GLY A 912 -22.26 -40.65 -10.90
C GLY A 912 -22.19 -41.26 -12.31
N ARG A 913 -21.40 -40.64 -13.20
CA ARG A 913 -21.23 -41.04 -14.61
C ARG A 913 -19.77 -41.24 -15.02
N LEU A 914 -18.83 -41.13 -14.08
CA LEU A 914 -17.42 -41.43 -14.31
C LEU A 914 -17.25 -42.93 -14.59
N ALA A 915 -16.74 -43.27 -15.77
CA ALA A 915 -16.48 -44.66 -16.12
C ALA A 915 -15.02 -45.03 -15.81
N LYS A 916 -14.77 -46.31 -15.53
CA LYS A 916 -13.41 -46.88 -15.34
C LYS A 916 -12.44 -46.51 -16.48
N GLY A 917 -12.93 -46.53 -17.73
CA GLY A 917 -12.13 -46.14 -18.89
C GLY A 917 -11.75 -44.65 -18.93
N ASP A 918 -12.55 -43.78 -18.33
CA ASP A 918 -12.24 -42.34 -18.23
C ASP A 918 -11.07 -42.13 -17.26
N VAL A 919 -11.09 -42.83 -16.12
CA VAL A 919 -10.00 -42.82 -15.14
C VAL A 919 -8.72 -43.43 -15.71
N ALA A 920 -8.82 -44.57 -16.41
CA ALA A 920 -7.68 -45.23 -17.04
C ALA A 920 -6.97 -44.29 -18.04
N SER A 921 -7.74 -43.58 -18.88
CA SER A 921 -7.21 -42.58 -19.80
C SER A 921 -6.50 -41.45 -19.06
N ALA A 922 -7.10 -40.94 -17.99
CA ALA A 922 -6.56 -39.81 -17.22
C ALA A 922 -5.30 -40.16 -16.41
N LEU A 923 -5.12 -41.41 -15.99
CA LEU A 923 -3.87 -41.88 -15.35
C LEU A 923 -2.65 -41.82 -16.29
N GLY A 924 -2.88 -41.81 -17.60
CA GLY A 924 -1.88 -41.68 -18.65
C GLY A 924 -1.69 -40.25 -19.18
N ASP A 925 -2.40 -39.24 -18.64
CA ASP A 925 -2.36 -37.87 -19.16
C ASP A 925 -0.96 -37.24 -19.03
N ALA A 926 -0.59 -36.38 -19.97
CA ALA A 926 0.68 -35.66 -19.96
C ALA A 926 0.81 -34.72 -18.74
N HIS A 927 -0.29 -34.11 -18.30
CA HIS A 927 -0.30 -33.15 -17.20
C HIS A 927 -0.47 -33.84 -15.85
N SER A 928 0.42 -33.54 -14.90
CA SER A 928 0.45 -34.20 -13.59
C SER A 928 -0.82 -34.00 -12.76
N ALA A 929 -1.42 -32.82 -12.80
CA ALA A 929 -2.67 -32.57 -12.09
C ALA A 929 -3.83 -33.47 -12.56
N VAL A 930 -3.90 -33.80 -13.86
CA VAL A 930 -4.92 -34.73 -14.39
C VAL A 930 -4.68 -36.12 -13.82
N ARG A 931 -3.43 -36.59 -13.82
CA ARG A 931 -3.06 -37.88 -13.20
C ARG A 931 -3.37 -37.91 -11.70
N ARG A 932 -3.06 -36.83 -10.97
CA ARG A 932 -3.36 -36.68 -9.53
C ARG A 932 -4.85 -36.87 -9.26
N HIS A 933 -5.71 -36.16 -10.01
CA HIS A 933 -7.16 -36.26 -9.83
C HIS A 933 -7.70 -37.61 -10.28
N ALA A 934 -7.14 -38.22 -11.34
CA ALA A 934 -7.49 -39.58 -11.74
C ALA A 934 -7.23 -40.60 -10.63
N ILE A 935 -6.10 -40.49 -9.92
CA ILE A 935 -5.78 -41.35 -8.77
C ILE A 935 -6.83 -41.20 -7.67
N ARG A 936 -7.17 -39.96 -7.28
CA ARG A 936 -8.18 -39.68 -6.24
C ARG A 936 -9.54 -40.24 -6.62
N LEU A 937 -10.00 -39.96 -7.85
CA LEU A 937 -11.30 -40.40 -8.35
C LEU A 937 -11.38 -41.93 -8.54
N SER A 938 -10.24 -42.62 -8.54
CA SER A 938 -10.19 -44.07 -8.65
C SER A 938 -10.36 -44.82 -7.32
N GLU A 939 -10.43 -44.12 -6.19
CA GLU A 939 -10.54 -44.73 -4.87
C GLU A 939 -11.70 -45.73 -4.73
N PRO A 940 -12.93 -45.45 -5.21
CA PRO A 940 -14.01 -46.45 -5.20
C PRO A 940 -13.66 -47.73 -5.97
N LEU A 941 -12.88 -47.61 -7.06
CA LEU A 941 -12.48 -48.76 -7.89
C LEU A 941 -11.51 -49.70 -7.17
N LEU A 942 -10.80 -49.24 -6.13
CA LEU A 942 -9.93 -50.11 -5.33
C LEU A 942 -10.73 -51.10 -4.45
N THR A 943 -11.97 -50.75 -4.13
CA THR A 943 -12.91 -51.64 -3.44
C THR A 943 -13.59 -52.59 -4.43
N ASP A 944 -14.01 -52.08 -5.59
CA ASP A 944 -14.79 -52.85 -6.57
C ASP A 944 -13.94 -53.78 -7.47
N ASP A 945 -12.71 -53.39 -7.79
CA ASP A 945 -11.76 -54.17 -8.59
C ASP A 945 -10.38 -54.22 -7.90
N PRO A 946 -10.09 -55.29 -7.14
CA PRO A 946 -8.81 -55.48 -6.47
C PRO A 946 -7.58 -55.39 -7.39
N ASN A 947 -7.71 -55.68 -8.69
CA ASN A 947 -6.60 -55.58 -9.65
C ASN A 947 -6.32 -54.14 -10.09
N TRP A 948 -7.21 -53.19 -9.78
CA TRP A 948 -7.01 -51.79 -10.08
C TRP A 948 -5.75 -51.21 -9.43
N ILE A 949 -5.32 -51.80 -8.31
CA ILE A 949 -4.07 -51.46 -7.62
C ILE A 949 -2.84 -51.50 -8.53
N GLU A 950 -2.83 -52.35 -9.56
CA GLU A 950 -1.71 -52.45 -10.50
C GLU A 950 -1.55 -51.17 -11.32
N HIS A 951 -2.66 -50.53 -11.73
CA HIS A 951 -2.64 -49.26 -12.46
C HIS A 951 -2.09 -48.13 -11.58
N LEU A 952 -2.47 -48.10 -10.29
CA LEU A 952 -1.98 -47.10 -9.34
C LEU A 952 -0.51 -47.32 -8.97
N ALA A 953 -0.08 -48.57 -8.78
CA ALA A 953 1.30 -48.90 -8.43
C ALA A 953 2.30 -48.42 -9.49
N MET A 954 1.91 -48.38 -10.78
CA MET A 954 2.73 -47.83 -11.86
C MET A 954 3.03 -46.33 -11.69
N ARG A 955 2.24 -45.59 -10.90
CA ARG A 955 2.45 -44.16 -10.61
C ARG A 955 3.40 -43.91 -9.44
N ALA A 956 3.93 -44.94 -8.79
CA ALA A 956 4.91 -44.79 -7.71
C ALA A 956 6.19 -44.05 -8.15
N ASN A 957 6.49 -44.10 -9.45
CA ASN A 957 7.63 -43.44 -10.04
C ASN A 957 7.31 -42.08 -10.68
N ASP A 958 6.08 -41.59 -10.60
CA ASP A 958 5.68 -40.32 -11.24
C ASP A 958 6.66 -39.19 -10.88
N PRO A 959 7.11 -38.37 -11.84
CA PRO A 959 8.05 -37.28 -11.56
C PRO A 959 7.45 -36.24 -10.60
N ASP A 960 6.14 -36.02 -10.65
CA ASP A 960 5.48 -34.98 -9.88
C ASP A 960 5.17 -35.44 -8.44
N PRO A 961 5.66 -34.72 -7.41
CA PRO A 961 5.45 -35.11 -6.02
C PRO A 961 3.99 -35.01 -5.55
N PHE A 962 3.16 -34.14 -6.14
CA PHE A 962 1.73 -34.08 -5.81
C PHE A 962 0.98 -35.33 -6.29
N VAL A 963 1.40 -35.91 -7.42
CA VAL A 963 0.86 -37.19 -7.89
C VAL A 963 1.22 -38.30 -6.91
N ARG A 964 2.48 -38.35 -6.46
CA ARG A 964 2.94 -39.34 -5.48
C ARG A 964 2.27 -39.16 -4.11
N GLN A 965 2.02 -37.93 -3.69
CA GLN A 965 1.29 -37.64 -2.45
C GLN A 965 -0.15 -38.14 -2.50
N GLN A 966 -0.88 -37.85 -3.59
CA GLN A 966 -2.24 -38.36 -3.75
C GLN A 966 -2.26 -39.89 -3.88
N LEU A 967 -1.28 -40.48 -4.56
CA LEU A 967 -1.11 -41.93 -4.60
C LEU A 967 -0.96 -42.51 -3.20
N ALA A 968 -0.10 -41.92 -2.36
CA ALA A 968 0.09 -42.36 -0.98
C ALA A 968 -1.22 -42.34 -0.18
N TYR A 969 -2.06 -41.30 -0.35
CA TYR A 969 -3.38 -41.22 0.27
C TYR A 969 -4.34 -42.31 -0.22
N SER A 970 -4.47 -42.46 -1.53
CA SER A 970 -5.44 -43.36 -2.17
C SER A 970 -5.08 -44.84 -1.95
N LEU A 971 -3.80 -45.17 -1.83
CA LEU A 971 -3.35 -46.55 -1.53
C LEU A 971 -3.85 -47.08 -0.18
N GLY A 972 -4.18 -46.22 0.78
CA GLY A 972 -4.75 -46.69 2.05
C GLY A 972 -6.24 -47.06 1.98
N GLN A 973 -6.88 -46.93 0.81
CA GLN A 973 -8.19 -47.55 0.55
C GLN A 973 -8.07 -49.02 0.13
N ALA A 974 -6.87 -49.45 -0.26
CA ALA A 974 -6.59 -50.82 -0.68
C ALA A 974 -6.12 -51.66 0.51
N THR A 975 -6.36 -52.98 0.46
CA THR A 975 -5.87 -53.94 1.47
C THR A 975 -4.82 -54.89 0.90
N GLN A 976 -4.63 -54.89 -0.43
CA GLN A 976 -3.75 -55.80 -1.14
C GLN A 976 -2.27 -55.55 -0.77
N PRO A 977 -1.42 -56.59 -0.68
CA PRO A 977 0.00 -56.43 -0.37
C PRO A 977 0.76 -55.52 -1.35
N LYS A 978 0.29 -55.41 -2.60
CA LYS A 978 0.85 -54.50 -3.60
C LYS A 978 0.78 -53.04 -3.16
N ALA A 979 -0.28 -52.62 -2.46
CA ALA A 979 -0.40 -51.28 -1.90
C ALA A 979 0.70 -51.01 -0.86
N GLY A 980 0.92 -51.95 0.07
CA GLY A 980 2.00 -51.89 1.05
C GLY A 980 3.40 -51.82 0.42
N LYS A 981 3.67 -52.64 -0.60
CA LYS A 981 4.95 -52.60 -1.34
C LYS A 981 5.16 -51.23 -2.03
N THR A 982 4.09 -50.68 -2.62
CA THR A 982 4.13 -49.36 -3.25
C THR A 982 4.36 -48.24 -2.22
N LEU A 983 3.66 -48.27 -1.07
CA LEU A 983 3.87 -47.32 0.03
C LEU A 983 5.32 -47.38 0.56
N ALA A 984 5.90 -48.59 0.68
CA ALA A 984 7.29 -48.75 1.08
C ALA A 984 8.26 -48.11 0.08
N LYS A 985 7.99 -48.28 -1.22
CA LYS A 985 8.78 -47.66 -2.29
C LYS A 985 8.71 -46.14 -2.24
N LEU A 986 7.51 -45.57 -2.03
CA LEU A 986 7.33 -44.14 -1.83
C LEU A 986 8.08 -43.66 -0.58
N LEU A 987 8.02 -44.41 0.53
CA LEU A 987 8.71 -44.08 1.77
C LEU A 987 10.24 -44.04 1.57
N LEU A 988 10.81 -45.06 0.94
CA LEU A 988 12.25 -45.13 0.64
C LEU A 988 12.71 -43.95 -0.23
N ARG A 989 11.87 -43.47 -1.13
CA ARG A 989 12.19 -42.39 -2.06
C ARG A 989 12.00 -41.00 -1.46
N ASP A 990 10.87 -40.77 -0.79
CA ASP A 990 10.33 -39.44 -0.53
C ASP A 990 10.25 -39.09 0.97
N ALA A 991 10.75 -39.93 1.89
CA ALA A 991 10.67 -39.72 3.35
C ALA A 991 11.30 -38.40 3.86
N ALA A 992 12.13 -37.73 3.05
CA ALA A 992 12.71 -36.43 3.38
C ALA A 992 11.71 -35.27 3.27
N ASP A 993 10.65 -35.37 2.46
CA ASP A 993 9.56 -34.39 2.44
C ASP A 993 8.56 -34.74 3.56
N PRO A 994 8.40 -33.90 4.59
CA PRO A 994 7.57 -34.22 5.76
C PRO A 994 6.09 -34.38 5.43
N TYR A 995 5.60 -33.71 4.38
CA TYR A 995 4.19 -33.76 3.99
C TYR A 995 3.89 -35.00 3.16
N LEU A 996 4.82 -35.41 2.30
CA LEU A 996 4.70 -36.65 1.54
C LEU A 996 4.89 -37.86 2.47
N ALA A 997 5.83 -37.80 3.42
CA ALA A 997 5.94 -38.77 4.50
C ALA A 997 4.64 -38.88 5.29
N ALA A 998 4.04 -37.76 5.73
CA ALA A 998 2.75 -37.79 6.43
C ALA A 998 1.63 -38.45 5.59
N ALA A 999 1.60 -38.22 4.27
CA ALA A 999 0.65 -38.89 3.38
C ALA A 999 0.85 -40.42 3.34
N ILE A 1000 2.10 -40.88 3.23
CA ILE A 1000 2.43 -42.32 3.24
C ILE A 1000 2.05 -42.95 4.58
N LEU A 1001 2.44 -42.32 5.68
CA LEU A 1001 2.20 -42.82 7.03
C LEU A 1001 0.70 -42.82 7.37
N SER A 1002 -0.10 -41.91 6.80
CA SER A 1002 -1.57 -41.95 6.96
C SER A 1002 -2.20 -43.23 6.41
N SER A 1003 -1.55 -43.89 5.46
CA SER A 1003 -2.00 -45.13 4.80
C SER A 1003 -1.25 -46.38 5.27
N SER A 1004 -0.32 -46.27 6.23
CA SER A 1004 0.60 -47.37 6.54
C SER A 1004 0.03 -48.44 7.46
N LEU A 1005 -0.99 -48.13 8.27
CA LEU A 1005 -1.49 -49.02 9.33
C LEU A 1005 -1.90 -50.42 8.85
N PRO A 1006 -2.76 -50.59 7.81
CA PRO A 1006 -3.12 -51.92 7.31
C PRO A 1006 -1.98 -52.65 6.58
N HIS A 1007 -0.88 -51.94 6.29
CA HIS A 1007 0.22 -52.44 5.47
C HIS A 1007 1.55 -52.51 6.23
N PHE A 1008 1.56 -52.26 7.53
CA PHE A 1008 2.77 -52.05 8.31
C PHE A 1008 3.81 -53.17 8.11
N THR A 1009 3.39 -54.43 8.24
CA THR A 1009 4.27 -55.60 8.06
C THR A 1009 4.87 -55.67 6.65
N VAL A 1010 4.06 -55.38 5.62
CA VAL A 1010 4.52 -55.38 4.22
C VAL A 1010 5.51 -54.24 3.99
N ILE A 1011 5.22 -53.05 4.54
CA ILE A 1011 6.09 -51.88 4.44
C ILE A 1011 7.44 -52.16 5.10
N GLN A 1012 7.43 -52.67 6.34
CA GLN A 1012 8.64 -53.04 7.07
C GLN A 1012 9.46 -54.08 6.30
N ASN A 1013 8.84 -55.20 5.87
CA ASN A 1013 9.56 -56.25 5.16
C ASN A 1013 10.13 -55.78 3.81
N THR A 1014 9.39 -54.92 3.09
CA THR A 1014 9.85 -54.35 1.82
C THR A 1014 11.01 -53.39 2.05
N ALA A 1015 10.93 -52.53 3.07
CA ALA A 1015 12.04 -51.65 3.44
C ALA A 1015 13.28 -52.44 3.88
N LEU A 1016 13.10 -53.53 4.65
CA LEU A 1016 14.18 -54.44 5.03
C LEU A 1016 14.83 -55.14 3.84
N SER A 1017 14.08 -55.40 2.76
CA SER A 1017 14.63 -55.97 1.53
C SER A 1017 15.40 -54.98 0.66
N SER A 1018 15.37 -53.68 0.99
CA SER A 1018 16.14 -52.65 0.28
C SER A 1018 17.65 -52.82 0.50
N SER A 1019 18.44 -52.44 -0.50
CA SER A 1019 19.91 -52.37 -0.41
C SER A 1019 20.39 -51.33 0.59
N SER A 1020 19.62 -50.27 0.81
CA SER A 1020 19.87 -49.25 1.84
C SER A 1020 18.56 -48.73 2.44
N ILE A 1021 18.61 -48.36 3.72
CA ILE A 1021 17.46 -47.83 4.45
C ILE A 1021 17.84 -46.44 4.97
N PRO A 1022 17.29 -45.35 4.42
CA PRO A 1022 17.54 -44.01 4.93
C PRO A 1022 17.13 -43.89 6.41
N GLU A 1023 17.89 -43.13 7.20
CA GLU A 1023 17.62 -42.97 8.64
C GLU A 1023 16.21 -42.44 8.91
N ALA A 1024 15.71 -41.51 8.07
CA ALA A 1024 14.35 -41.00 8.15
C ALA A 1024 13.30 -42.12 8.02
N VAL A 1025 13.52 -43.08 7.12
CA VAL A 1025 12.64 -44.23 6.88
C VAL A 1025 12.65 -45.17 8.08
N ALA A 1026 13.85 -45.50 8.60
CA ALA A 1026 14.00 -46.34 9.78
C ALA A 1026 13.31 -45.73 11.00
N LYS A 1027 13.47 -44.41 11.23
CA LYS A 1027 12.79 -43.67 12.30
C LYS A 1027 11.27 -43.70 12.15
N GLN A 1028 10.75 -43.46 10.95
CA GLN A 1028 9.31 -43.45 10.70
C GLN A 1028 8.67 -44.83 10.90
N ILE A 1029 9.32 -45.91 10.43
CA ILE A 1029 8.85 -47.28 10.64
C ILE A 1029 8.90 -47.64 12.13
N GLN A 1030 9.98 -47.28 12.84
CA GLN A 1030 10.07 -47.49 14.28
C GLN A 1030 8.95 -46.75 15.04
N GLN A 1031 8.70 -45.49 14.71
CA GLN A 1031 7.67 -44.68 15.38
C GLN A 1031 6.29 -45.31 15.25
N ILE A 1032 5.94 -45.80 14.06
CA ILE A 1032 4.68 -46.53 13.87
C ILE A 1032 4.68 -47.81 14.71
N ALA A 1033 5.74 -48.62 14.61
CA ALA A 1033 5.86 -49.90 15.33
C ALA A 1033 5.63 -49.73 16.83
N THR A 1034 6.30 -48.75 17.44
CA THR A 1034 6.16 -48.43 18.87
C THR A 1034 4.72 -48.03 19.22
N ARG A 1035 4.08 -47.19 18.40
CA ARG A 1035 2.73 -46.68 18.70
C ARG A 1035 1.62 -47.71 18.49
N ILE A 1036 1.84 -48.72 17.64
CA ILE A 1036 0.89 -49.83 17.42
C ILE A 1036 1.23 -51.09 18.23
N GLY A 1037 2.29 -51.06 19.04
CA GLY A 1037 2.74 -52.22 19.82
C GLY A 1037 3.36 -53.36 18.99
N ALA A 1038 3.82 -53.08 17.77
CA ALA A 1038 4.46 -54.07 16.90
C ALA A 1038 5.98 -54.14 17.11
N LYS A 1039 6.57 -55.33 16.92
CA LYS A 1039 8.03 -55.50 16.94
C LYS A 1039 8.66 -54.96 15.63
N SER A 1040 9.38 -53.85 15.74
CA SER A 1040 10.23 -53.36 14.67
C SER A 1040 11.54 -54.14 14.64
N LYS A 1041 11.88 -54.72 13.47
CA LYS A 1041 13.19 -55.33 13.19
C LYS A 1041 14.14 -54.36 12.48
N ILE A 1042 13.68 -53.14 12.19
CA ILE A 1042 14.33 -52.26 11.21
C ILE A 1042 15.58 -51.56 11.74
N ILE A 1043 15.66 -51.26 13.04
CA ILE A 1043 16.82 -50.54 13.59
C ILE A 1043 18.07 -51.43 13.58
N THR A 1044 17.92 -52.67 14.04
CA THR A 1044 19.04 -53.63 14.10
C THR A 1044 19.58 -53.99 12.71
N GLU A 1045 18.71 -54.12 11.69
CA GLU A 1045 19.13 -54.36 10.30
C GLU A 1045 19.56 -53.09 9.54
N ALA A 1046 18.97 -51.92 9.82
CA ALA A 1046 19.44 -50.66 9.24
C ALA A 1046 20.84 -50.31 9.74
N GLU A 1047 21.16 -50.66 11.00
CA GLU A 1047 22.52 -50.58 11.55
C GLU A 1047 23.48 -51.59 10.91
N SER A 1048 23.04 -52.81 10.61
CA SER A 1048 23.87 -53.83 9.96
C SER A 1048 24.02 -53.64 8.43
N LYS A 1049 23.09 -52.93 7.79
CA LYS A 1049 23.09 -52.58 6.35
C LYS A 1049 23.50 -51.13 6.09
N LYS A 1050 23.99 -50.41 7.11
CA LYS A 1050 24.81 -49.23 6.86
C LYS A 1050 25.89 -49.69 5.87
N PRO A 1051 26.12 -48.98 4.76
CA PRO A 1051 27.42 -49.08 4.11
C PRO A 1051 28.45 -48.99 5.23
N GLN A 1052 29.40 -49.93 5.30
CA GLN A 1052 30.63 -49.62 6.02
C GLN A 1052 30.99 -48.20 5.60
N PRO A 1053 31.28 -47.28 6.54
CA PRO A 1053 31.67 -45.95 6.16
C PRO A 1053 32.69 -46.16 5.04
N ALA A 1054 32.42 -45.62 3.84
CA ALA A 1054 33.51 -45.34 2.93
C ALA A 1054 34.51 -44.64 3.84
N VAL A 1055 35.61 -45.36 4.10
CA VAL A 1055 36.64 -45.14 5.11
C VAL A 1055 36.40 -43.79 5.74
N ALA A 1056 36.03 -43.70 7.03
CA ALA A 1056 36.04 -42.45 7.77
C ALA A 1056 37.30 -41.74 7.31
N THR A 1057 37.14 -40.78 6.39
CA THR A 1057 38.28 -40.31 5.62
C THR A 1057 39.04 -39.63 6.71
N ASN A 1058 40.17 -40.20 7.10
CA ASN A 1058 41.07 -39.57 8.03
C ASN A 1058 41.08 -38.12 7.60
N ARG A 1059 40.70 -37.16 8.45
CA ARG A 1059 40.52 -35.77 7.99
C ARG A 1059 41.79 -35.29 7.28
N SER A 1060 42.94 -35.88 7.62
CA SER A 1060 44.21 -35.83 6.90
C SER A 1060 44.13 -36.13 5.38
N ASP A 1061 43.36 -37.12 4.94
CA ASP A 1061 43.20 -37.48 3.52
C ASP A 1061 42.29 -36.50 2.77
N VAL A 1062 41.24 -35.98 3.42
CA VAL A 1062 40.43 -34.89 2.85
C VAL A 1062 41.22 -33.59 2.79
N LEU A 1063 42.03 -33.32 3.82
CA LEU A 1063 42.99 -32.21 3.82
C LEU A 1063 44.01 -32.36 2.68
N LYS A 1064 44.51 -33.57 2.38
CA LYS A 1064 45.37 -33.81 1.20
C LYS A 1064 44.63 -33.55 -0.11
N GLN A 1065 43.36 -33.97 -0.23
CA GLN A 1065 42.54 -33.76 -1.43
C GLN A 1065 42.34 -32.27 -1.75
N PHE A 1066 42.11 -31.46 -0.73
CA PHE A 1066 41.91 -30.01 -0.89
C PHE A 1066 43.18 -29.19 -0.64
N ALA A 1067 44.34 -29.81 -0.38
CA ALA A 1067 45.59 -29.10 -0.11
C ALA A 1067 45.96 -28.13 -1.24
N GLN A 1068 45.71 -28.51 -2.50
CA GLN A 1068 45.95 -27.64 -3.65
C GLN A 1068 45.10 -26.35 -3.65
N ALA A 1069 43.95 -26.33 -2.97
CA ALA A 1069 43.07 -25.15 -2.92
C ALA A 1069 43.74 -23.93 -2.28
N THR A 1070 44.73 -24.13 -1.42
CA THR A 1070 45.46 -23.04 -0.74
C THR A 1070 46.48 -22.35 -1.63
N ALA A 1071 46.83 -22.97 -2.76
CA ALA A 1071 47.70 -22.40 -3.79
C ALA A 1071 46.92 -21.82 -4.99
N LEU A 1072 45.60 -22.04 -5.07
CA LEU A 1072 44.75 -21.52 -6.14
C LEU A 1072 44.29 -20.08 -5.86
N LYS A 1073 44.21 -19.25 -6.89
CA LYS A 1073 43.62 -17.91 -6.80
C LYS A 1073 42.09 -18.01 -6.82
N GLY A 1074 41.45 -17.87 -5.66
CA GLY A 1074 39.99 -17.89 -5.52
C GLY A 1074 39.30 -16.55 -5.83
N SER A 1075 38.01 -16.60 -6.16
CA SER A 1075 37.11 -15.45 -6.32
C SER A 1075 36.27 -15.27 -5.06
N ALA A 1076 36.44 -14.14 -4.37
CA ALA A 1076 35.67 -13.80 -3.17
C ALA A 1076 34.15 -13.69 -3.47
N ALA A 1077 33.77 -13.21 -4.65
CA ALA A 1077 32.36 -13.11 -5.05
C ALA A 1077 31.70 -14.50 -5.19
N ALA A 1078 32.40 -15.47 -5.78
CA ALA A 1078 31.92 -16.86 -5.86
C ALA A 1078 31.96 -17.55 -4.48
N GLY A 1079 33.00 -17.27 -3.68
CA GLY A 1079 33.15 -17.75 -2.31
C GLY A 1079 32.02 -17.29 -1.40
N ARG A 1080 31.54 -16.05 -1.57
CA ARG A 1080 30.40 -15.47 -0.83
C ARG A 1080 29.13 -16.30 -1.00
N MET A 1081 28.88 -16.83 -2.20
CA MET A 1081 27.71 -17.69 -2.44
C MET A 1081 27.84 -19.05 -1.72
N ILE A 1082 29.04 -19.64 -1.73
CA ILE A 1082 29.33 -20.90 -1.05
C ILE A 1082 29.22 -20.71 0.47
N PHE A 1083 29.78 -19.63 0.99
CA PHE A 1083 29.67 -19.23 2.40
C PHE A 1083 28.21 -19.07 2.82
N GLN A 1084 27.41 -18.38 2.00
CA GLN A 1084 25.99 -18.18 2.26
C GLN A 1084 25.24 -19.53 2.30
N ALA A 1085 25.56 -20.46 1.42
CA ALA A 1085 24.90 -21.76 1.36
C ALA A 1085 25.29 -22.72 2.50
N ARG A 1086 26.56 -22.67 2.97
CA ARG A 1086 27.12 -23.73 3.83
C ARG A 1086 27.57 -23.26 5.22
N CYS A 1087 27.96 -22.00 5.37
CA CYS A 1087 28.57 -21.47 6.59
C CYS A 1087 27.68 -20.45 7.32
N SER A 1088 26.84 -19.71 6.59
CA SER A 1088 26.07 -18.57 7.14
C SER A 1088 24.99 -18.97 8.16
N ALA A 1089 24.59 -20.25 8.19
CA ALA A 1089 23.70 -20.76 9.21
C ALA A 1089 24.28 -20.57 10.62
N CYS A 1090 25.62 -20.64 10.74
CA CYS A 1090 26.31 -20.60 12.03
C CYS A 1090 27.27 -19.43 12.21
N HIS A 1091 27.89 -18.92 11.14
CA HIS A 1091 28.95 -17.90 11.23
C HIS A 1091 28.56 -16.58 10.56
N LYS A 1092 29.06 -15.47 11.12
CA LYS A 1092 29.00 -14.13 10.51
C LYS A 1092 30.28 -13.82 9.74
N LEU A 1093 30.13 -13.25 8.55
CA LEU A 1093 31.21 -12.66 7.75
C LEU A 1093 30.63 -11.74 6.65
N GLY A 1094 31.22 -10.58 6.41
CA GLY A 1094 30.82 -9.69 5.29
C GLY A 1094 29.34 -9.27 5.30
N GLY A 1095 28.77 -9.09 6.51
CA GLY A 1095 27.35 -8.74 6.71
C GLY A 1095 26.34 -9.88 6.47
N ILE A 1096 26.80 -11.12 6.31
CA ILE A 1096 25.96 -12.31 6.09
C ILE A 1096 26.12 -13.30 7.25
N GLY A 1097 25.03 -13.93 7.69
CA GLY A 1097 25.01 -15.09 8.58
C GLY A 1097 24.59 -14.81 10.03
N ASN A 1098 24.63 -15.86 10.86
CA ASN A 1098 24.19 -15.85 12.26
C ASN A 1098 25.38 -15.94 13.24
N ALA A 1099 25.18 -15.55 14.50
CA ALA A 1099 26.20 -15.64 15.55
C ALA A 1099 25.99 -16.89 16.43
N VAL A 1100 26.07 -18.08 15.82
CA VAL A 1100 26.02 -19.36 16.56
C VAL A 1100 27.45 -19.84 16.87
N GLY A 1101 28.33 -19.84 15.87
CA GLY A 1101 29.77 -19.98 15.99
C GLY A 1101 30.50 -18.62 15.99
N PRO A 1102 31.84 -18.61 16.05
CA PRO A 1102 32.63 -17.37 16.07
C PRO A 1102 32.37 -16.49 14.86
N ASP A 1103 32.45 -15.18 15.05
CA ASP A 1103 32.50 -14.21 13.96
C ASP A 1103 33.82 -14.38 13.21
N LEU A 1104 33.73 -14.72 11.92
CA LEU A 1104 34.90 -15.07 11.12
C LEU A 1104 35.64 -13.83 10.60
N THR A 1105 35.13 -12.63 10.86
CA THR A 1105 35.84 -11.37 10.57
C THR A 1105 37.20 -11.32 11.30
N ALA A 1106 37.31 -11.99 12.45
CA ALA A 1106 38.56 -12.09 13.22
C ALA A 1106 39.56 -13.14 12.67
N LEU A 1107 39.21 -13.87 11.61
CA LEU A 1107 40.07 -14.91 11.01
C LEU A 1107 40.63 -14.50 9.63
N THR A 1108 40.42 -13.26 9.19
CA THR A 1108 40.91 -12.77 7.89
C THR A 1108 42.44 -12.71 7.80
N ASP A 1109 43.14 -12.71 8.94
CA ASP A 1109 44.61 -12.72 9.06
C ASP A 1109 45.22 -14.14 9.02
N LYS A 1110 44.39 -15.18 9.06
CA LYS A 1110 44.85 -16.58 9.03
C LYS A 1110 45.28 -16.97 7.61
N SER A 1111 46.33 -17.80 7.54
CA SER A 1111 46.77 -18.36 6.25
C SER A 1111 45.67 -19.23 5.63
N PRO A 1112 45.58 -19.32 4.29
CA PRO A 1112 44.63 -20.21 3.62
C PRO A 1112 44.74 -21.67 4.10
N GLN A 1113 45.93 -22.11 4.49
CA GLN A 1113 46.16 -23.44 5.08
C GLN A 1113 45.49 -23.60 6.44
N ALA A 1114 45.58 -22.61 7.33
CA ALA A 1114 44.92 -22.65 8.62
C ALA A 1114 43.39 -22.62 8.48
N LEU A 1115 42.88 -21.80 7.54
CA LEU A 1115 41.46 -21.72 7.23
C LEU A 1115 40.92 -23.03 6.62
N LEU A 1116 41.69 -23.67 5.73
CA LEU A 1116 41.34 -24.97 5.16
C LEU A 1116 41.24 -26.04 6.25
N VAL A 1117 42.21 -26.06 7.18
CA VAL A 1117 42.21 -26.99 8.31
C VAL A 1117 41.00 -26.78 9.21
N GLY A 1118 40.68 -25.54 9.58
CA GLY A 1118 39.49 -25.26 10.41
C GLY A 1118 38.16 -25.54 9.71
N THR A 1119 38.12 -25.44 8.37
CA THR A 1119 36.92 -25.72 7.57
C THR A 1119 36.66 -27.21 7.41
N ILE A 1120 37.72 -27.99 7.19
CA ILE A 1120 37.65 -29.44 6.96
C ILE A 1120 37.66 -30.19 8.30
N ASP A 1121 38.50 -29.82 9.26
CA ASP A 1121 38.66 -30.54 10.51
C ASP A 1121 38.31 -29.64 11.71
N PRO A 1122 37.03 -29.26 11.89
CA PRO A 1122 36.61 -28.33 12.94
C PRO A 1122 36.77 -28.90 14.36
N ASN A 1123 37.06 -30.20 14.50
CA ASN A 1123 37.30 -30.86 15.78
C ASN A 1123 38.79 -30.90 16.17
N ARG A 1124 39.71 -30.50 15.28
CA ARG A 1124 41.15 -30.55 15.52
C ARG A 1124 41.63 -29.62 16.63
N ASP A 1125 40.96 -28.48 16.79
CA ASP A 1125 41.25 -27.49 17.83
C ASP A 1125 39.95 -26.77 18.20
N VAL A 1126 39.30 -27.22 19.28
CA VAL A 1126 38.00 -26.71 19.74
C VAL A 1126 38.24 -25.82 20.95
N SER A 1127 38.03 -24.52 20.79
CA SER A 1127 38.03 -23.58 21.93
C SER A 1127 36.94 -23.97 22.93
N GLU A 1128 37.25 -23.95 24.23
CA GLU A 1128 36.35 -24.38 25.31
C GLU A 1128 34.97 -23.70 25.26
N GLN A 1129 34.92 -22.43 24.83
CA GLN A 1129 33.67 -21.66 24.70
C GLN A 1129 32.73 -22.15 23.58
N TYR A 1130 33.23 -22.96 22.64
CA TYR A 1130 32.46 -23.57 21.54
C TYR A 1130 32.39 -25.10 21.63
N ALA A 1131 32.82 -25.67 22.76
CA ALA A 1131 32.71 -27.10 23.02
C ALA A 1131 31.24 -27.49 23.19
N THR A 1132 30.83 -28.56 22.52
CA THR A 1132 29.48 -29.09 22.67
C THR A 1132 29.38 -29.93 23.94
N PHE A 1133 28.28 -29.80 24.65
CA PHE A 1133 27.93 -30.61 25.81
C PHE A 1133 26.74 -31.51 25.50
N SER A 1134 26.77 -32.73 26.03
CA SER A 1134 25.63 -33.65 26.05
C SER A 1134 25.04 -33.64 27.46
N VAL A 1135 23.74 -33.36 27.55
CA VAL A 1135 22.99 -33.27 28.81
C VAL A 1135 21.94 -34.37 28.84
N LEU A 1136 22.08 -35.32 29.75
CA LEU A 1136 21.04 -36.31 30.04
C LEU A 1136 20.13 -35.74 31.13
N LEU A 1137 18.83 -35.72 30.89
CA LEU A 1137 17.82 -35.30 31.84
C LEU A 1137 17.29 -36.50 32.64
N LYS A 1138 16.83 -36.24 33.86
CA LYS A 1138 16.25 -37.28 34.74
C LYS A 1138 15.00 -37.93 34.19
N ASN A 1139 14.28 -37.27 33.26
CA ASN A 1139 13.13 -37.84 32.55
C ASN A 1139 13.51 -38.73 31.34
N GLY A 1140 14.81 -38.99 31.15
CA GLY A 1140 15.34 -39.81 30.06
C GLY A 1140 15.56 -39.06 28.74
N GLY A 1141 15.24 -37.76 28.67
CA GLY A 1141 15.55 -36.92 27.51
C GLY A 1141 17.05 -36.58 27.42
N THR A 1142 17.59 -36.49 26.20
CA THR A 1142 18.97 -36.03 25.97
C THR A 1142 18.95 -34.73 25.16
N LEU A 1143 19.71 -33.73 25.62
CA LEU A 1143 19.94 -32.47 24.92
C LEU A 1143 21.41 -32.36 24.55
N ALA A 1144 21.72 -31.69 23.43
CA ALA A 1144 23.08 -31.42 23.00
C ALA A 1144 23.21 -29.97 22.54
N GLY A 1145 24.24 -29.27 22.99
CA GLY A 1145 24.48 -27.88 22.61
C GLY A 1145 25.64 -27.26 23.36
N MET A 1146 26.03 -26.04 22.97
CA MET A 1146 27.08 -25.27 23.64
C MET A 1146 26.48 -24.54 24.85
N ILE A 1147 27.20 -24.47 25.96
CA ILE A 1147 26.76 -23.69 27.12
C ILE A 1147 27.01 -22.21 26.82
N THR A 1148 25.93 -21.43 26.77
CA THR A 1148 25.98 -19.98 26.48
C THR A 1148 25.63 -19.12 27.69
N GLY A 1149 25.24 -19.74 28.80
CA GLY A 1149 25.03 -19.07 30.08
C GLY A 1149 24.93 -20.07 31.21
N GLU A 1150 25.54 -19.73 32.33
CA GLU A 1150 25.49 -20.51 33.57
C GLU A 1150 24.96 -19.61 34.70
N SER A 1151 23.99 -20.09 35.46
CA SER A 1151 23.45 -19.40 36.65
C SER A 1151 23.64 -20.29 37.88
N ALA A 1152 23.13 -19.92 39.06
CA ALA A 1152 23.09 -20.83 40.22
C ALA A 1152 22.09 -22.00 40.03
N ASN A 1153 21.05 -21.83 39.20
CA ASN A 1153 19.92 -22.78 39.12
C ASN A 1153 19.86 -23.60 37.82
N GLY A 1154 20.65 -23.27 36.79
CA GLY A 1154 20.62 -23.99 35.52
C GLY A 1154 21.68 -23.54 34.52
N PHE A 1155 21.74 -24.27 33.41
CA PHE A 1155 22.56 -24.00 32.23
C PHE A 1155 21.67 -23.59 31.06
N THR A 1156 22.12 -22.64 30.24
CA THR A 1156 21.49 -22.32 28.97
C THR A 1156 22.31 -22.91 27.83
N LEU A 1157 21.74 -23.90 27.17
CA LEU A 1157 22.31 -24.55 26.00
C LEU A 1157 21.86 -23.83 24.74
N ARG A 1158 22.74 -23.75 23.74
CA ARG A 1158 22.38 -23.30 22.40
C ARG A 1158 22.69 -24.43 21.42
N GLY A 1159 21.65 -24.91 20.73
CA GLY A 1159 21.77 -25.94 19.70
C GLY A 1159 22.18 -25.36 18.35
N VAL A 1160 22.32 -26.25 17.35
CA VAL A 1160 22.60 -25.88 15.94
C VAL A 1160 21.52 -24.98 15.32
N ASP A 1161 20.31 -24.96 15.88
CA ASP A 1161 19.20 -24.10 15.44
C ASP A 1161 19.30 -22.65 15.98
N GLY A 1162 20.33 -22.37 16.80
CA GLY A 1162 20.61 -21.06 17.37
C GLY A 1162 19.68 -20.63 18.51
N LYS A 1163 18.70 -21.46 18.91
CA LYS A 1163 17.75 -21.13 19.98
C LYS A 1163 18.32 -21.47 21.36
N PRO A 1164 18.22 -20.57 22.35
CA PRO A 1164 18.60 -20.89 23.72
C PRO A 1164 17.56 -21.82 24.36
N GLN A 1165 18.03 -22.84 25.06
CA GLN A 1165 17.24 -23.73 25.90
C GLN A 1165 17.84 -23.76 27.31
N THR A 1166 17.08 -23.28 28.29
CA THR A 1166 17.50 -23.32 29.70
C THR A 1166 17.08 -24.64 30.33
N VAL A 1167 18.05 -25.32 30.95
CA VAL A 1167 17.87 -26.57 31.67
C VAL A 1167 18.23 -26.33 33.13
N LEU A 1168 17.29 -26.62 34.04
CA LEU A 1168 17.53 -26.49 35.47
C LEU A 1168 18.46 -27.61 35.94
N ARG A 1169 19.40 -27.29 36.85
CA ARG A 1169 20.32 -28.31 37.41
C ARG A 1169 19.57 -29.45 38.10
N ALA A 1170 18.41 -29.16 38.68
CA ALA A 1170 17.54 -30.16 39.32
C ALA A 1170 17.09 -31.27 38.35
N ASP A 1171 16.98 -30.94 37.05
CA ASP A 1171 16.49 -31.84 36.01
C ASP A 1171 17.61 -32.60 35.28
N ILE A 1172 18.87 -32.23 35.52
CA ILE A 1172 20.05 -32.84 34.88
C ILE A 1172 20.45 -34.12 35.63
N ALA A 1173 20.53 -35.23 34.91
CA ALA A 1173 21.11 -36.48 35.38
C ALA A 1173 22.62 -36.54 35.12
N SER A 1174 23.10 -36.06 33.96
CA SER A 1174 24.53 -35.87 33.69
C SER A 1174 24.77 -34.78 32.64
N LEU A 1175 25.93 -34.12 32.73
CA LEU A 1175 26.40 -33.09 31.82
C LEU A 1175 27.85 -33.41 31.46
N ASN A 1176 28.12 -33.80 30.21
CA ASN A 1176 29.45 -34.21 29.78
C ASN A 1176 29.91 -33.40 28.56
N PRO A 1177 31.15 -32.88 28.53
CA PRO A 1177 31.72 -32.32 27.31
C PRO A 1177 31.92 -33.43 26.27
N THR A 1178 31.60 -33.17 25.01
CA THR A 1178 31.75 -34.16 23.95
C THR A 1178 33.13 -34.16 23.30
N GLY A 1179 34.00 -33.19 23.66
CA GLY A 1179 35.30 -32.98 23.03
C GLY A 1179 35.22 -32.64 21.54
N ARG A 1180 34.05 -32.17 21.07
CA ARG A 1180 33.74 -31.87 19.67
C ARG A 1180 33.14 -30.48 19.53
N SER A 1181 33.40 -29.85 18.39
CA SER A 1181 32.77 -28.60 17.97
C SER A 1181 31.29 -28.84 17.64
N LEU A 1182 30.49 -27.78 17.76
CA LEU A 1182 29.11 -27.77 17.24
C LEU A 1182 29.08 -27.73 15.69
N MET A 1183 30.18 -27.33 15.05
CA MET A 1183 30.31 -27.33 13.59
C MET A 1183 30.37 -28.77 13.06
N PRO A 1184 29.49 -29.16 12.12
CA PRO A 1184 29.49 -30.51 11.56
C PRO A 1184 30.70 -30.74 10.64
N GLU A 1185 31.25 -31.95 10.65
CA GLU A 1185 32.20 -32.41 9.63
C GLU A 1185 31.48 -32.69 8.30
N GLY A 1186 32.22 -32.68 7.18
CA GLY A 1186 31.68 -33.03 5.86
C GLY A 1186 31.04 -31.87 5.10
N LEU A 1187 31.17 -30.63 5.58
CA LEU A 1187 30.69 -29.44 4.87
C LEU A 1187 31.41 -29.21 3.52
N GLU A 1188 32.57 -29.82 3.33
CA GLU A 1188 33.31 -29.85 2.06
C GLU A 1188 32.71 -30.81 1.01
N ALA A 1189 31.79 -31.69 1.40
CA ALA A 1189 31.24 -32.69 0.51
C ALA A 1189 30.59 -32.05 -0.73
N GLY A 1190 31.03 -32.48 -1.92
CA GLY A 1190 30.59 -31.96 -3.21
C GLY A 1190 31.22 -30.64 -3.65
N LEU A 1191 32.21 -30.11 -2.92
CA LEU A 1191 33.03 -28.98 -3.40
C LEU A 1191 34.21 -29.49 -4.24
N SER A 1192 34.51 -28.78 -5.33
CA SER A 1192 35.77 -28.91 -6.04
C SER A 1192 36.90 -28.13 -5.34
N PRO A 1193 38.18 -28.41 -5.62
CA PRO A 1193 39.30 -27.63 -5.11
C PRO A 1193 39.23 -26.13 -5.46
N VAL A 1194 38.68 -25.78 -6.63
CA VAL A 1194 38.47 -24.39 -7.04
C VAL A 1194 37.39 -23.71 -6.20
N GLU A 1195 36.28 -24.41 -5.92
CA GLU A 1195 35.21 -23.89 -5.06
C GLU A 1195 35.68 -23.73 -3.60
N MET A 1196 36.51 -24.65 -3.11
CA MET A 1196 37.18 -24.49 -1.81
C MET A 1196 38.10 -23.26 -1.82
N ALA A 1197 38.90 -23.05 -2.87
CA ALA A 1197 39.75 -21.85 -2.98
C ALA A 1197 38.92 -20.55 -3.02
N ASN A 1198 37.77 -20.55 -3.69
CA ASN A 1198 36.83 -19.43 -3.68
C ASN A 1198 36.30 -19.16 -2.27
N LEU A 1199 35.87 -20.20 -1.54
CA LEU A 1199 35.40 -20.07 -0.16
C LEU A 1199 36.49 -19.51 0.76
N LEU A 1200 37.73 -20.02 0.67
CA LEU A 1200 38.86 -19.51 1.44
C LEU A 1200 39.17 -18.05 1.09
N ALA A 1201 39.13 -17.67 -0.20
CA ALA A 1201 39.35 -16.30 -0.64
C ALA A 1201 38.33 -15.31 -0.06
N PHE A 1202 37.05 -15.71 0.05
CA PHE A 1202 36.03 -14.88 0.70
C PHE A 1202 36.23 -14.79 2.22
N ILE A 1203 36.62 -15.89 2.88
CA ILE A 1203 36.91 -15.89 4.32
C ILE A 1203 38.11 -14.98 4.64
N SER A 1204 39.15 -14.98 3.80
CA SER A 1204 40.32 -14.11 3.97
C SER A 1204 40.06 -12.64 3.61
N ASN A 1205 39.19 -12.36 2.63
CA ASN A 1205 38.86 -10.98 2.24
C ASN A 1205 37.37 -10.88 1.85
N PRO A 1206 36.50 -10.47 2.79
CA PRO A 1206 35.06 -10.46 2.58
C PRO A 1206 34.51 -9.22 1.84
N ASN A 1207 35.39 -8.26 1.48
CA ASN A 1207 35.03 -7.00 0.84
C ASN A 1207 35.00 -7.06 -0.69
#